data_AF-A0A1E4US32-F1
#
_entry.id   AF-A0A1E4US32-F1
#
_cell.length_a   1.000
_cell.length_b   1.000
_cell.length_c   1.000
_cell.angle_alpha   90.00
_cell.angle_beta   90.00
_cell.angle_gamma   90.00
#
_symmetry.space_group_name_H-M   'P 1'
#
loop_
_entity.id
_entity.type
_entity.pdbx_description
1 polymer ?
#
loop_
_entity_poly.entity_id
_entity_poly.type
_entity_poly.pdbx_seq_one_letter_code
_entity_poly.pdbx_strand_id
1 'polypeptide(L)'
;MNRTYALVWNPSLAAWTVTDERARRRAKGAGAVLAAALLLPLTAIAADLPSGGQVVSGSGAINQPNANQMVIDQASNKLAIDWQSFDIAAGNKVTFNQPGRDAIALNRVLGADGSKIMGQLDANGRVFLINPNGVLFGSGAQVNVGGLVASTLNISNSDFAAGNYKFKGNGSNASVINNGQITAADGGSVALLGGTVSNNGVIVANQGSVALAAGNAVTLDFAGDGLLNVQVDEAVVDALVENHQLIKADGGQVLLTANAGDALLKTVVNNTGVIEAQTLGEKDGKIVLLGSFDGGTVQVAGTLDASAPNGGDGGFIETSGAHVKVADSTKVTTKAANGKTGTWLIDPTDFTVSAGNDNQSSSGIGANTLSSNLASNSVTLQTVATGSEAGDINVNAAVTWNADTTLTLNAHNNININAAITASDAQGKVALQYGQASANGGTADYHIAAPINLQSGENFSTQKGSTGSVHSYTVVNDAAALQAMNNHLGGNYAVGSHIDLSGISNWQPVGSVTFFTGRFDGLGHTLSNLTIDRSGVLDPVGLFGYTSSSVIRDIGLVGGSVTGGTYVGGLVGYNLVGYNQIGAISNAYATGSVSGVDYVGGLVGYNYGGAISNAYATGSVSGSGDYVGGLVGVNTNSGTISNAYATGSVLGASQVGGLVGSNDGSISSSFYATTNAAGNPINNNGDTVAGFDGNAYGTGKTWAELTQASTFTGWSIATTGGSNAIWRIYDGYSGPLLRSFLKSVTVTVNDVAGKTYDSNTGWVAGASYSSSDNSANLLGSASYTNVATRNAGTYALGLTGLYSNQEGYDITVAAGSYTIAKATISAVTDISASNKTYDATTAANLSYDDAGFTGRIDGDALTVASASGAFTDKNAGTGKAVDITGIVLGGADAANYTLTSNTATTTADISKADLAVSGISAANKTYDASTATTLTGTASINALGSDVVFVSGTSVGAFADKNAGNDKAITVTGYTLSGTDANNYNLLQPSGVTATINKADLALSGSKVYDGSTSVAGSTLTATGVAGETFAVAGSGDASNLASKNVQSGAALASITGLSLGSSSNGGLASNYNAPGVAGSSYTVTAKGLTLTGISAVDKIYDATTTAALNTAN
;
A
#
# COMPACT_ATOMS: atom_id res chain seq x y z
N MET A 1 35.33 -4.33 -1.68
CA MET A 1 34.74 -3.00 -1.91
C MET A 1 33.42 -2.95 -1.14
N ASN A 2 33.44 -2.35 0.05
CA ASN A 2 32.23 -2.15 0.84
C ASN A 2 31.37 -1.11 0.14
N ARG A 3 30.25 -1.54 -0.46
CA ARG A 3 29.23 -0.63 -0.94
C ARG A 3 28.20 -0.45 0.16
N THR A 4 28.58 0.32 1.17
CA THR A 4 27.68 0.77 2.24
C THR A 4 26.96 2.02 1.77
N TYR A 5 25.63 1.99 1.77
CA TYR A 5 24.80 3.12 1.39
C TYR A 5 23.97 3.56 2.59
N ALA A 6 23.64 4.85 2.67
CA ALA A 6 22.70 5.37 3.65
C ALA A 6 21.34 5.61 2.99
N LEU A 7 20.27 5.12 3.64
CA LEU A 7 18.90 5.51 3.30
C LEU A 7 18.59 6.83 4.00
N VAL A 8 18.31 7.87 3.22
CA VAL A 8 17.95 9.20 3.72
C VAL A 8 16.56 9.56 3.19
N TRP A 9 15.70 10.08 4.07
CA TRP A 9 14.37 10.54 3.68
C TRP A 9 14.48 11.78 2.79
N ASN A 10 13.97 11.69 1.56
CA ASN A 10 13.93 12.82 0.63
C ASN A 10 12.55 13.50 0.69
N PRO A 11 12.43 14.68 1.33
CA PRO A 11 11.14 15.34 1.52
C PRO A 11 10.53 15.88 0.23
N SER A 12 11.30 16.12 -0.84
CA SER A 12 10.73 16.60 -2.12
C SER A 12 10.13 15.47 -2.95
N LEU A 13 10.52 14.21 -2.71
CA LEU A 13 10.01 13.03 -3.41
C LEU A 13 9.10 12.16 -2.55
N ALA A 14 8.94 12.49 -1.26
CA ALA A 14 8.22 11.68 -0.27
C ALA A 14 8.64 10.19 -0.25
N ALA A 15 9.92 9.92 -0.49
CA ALA A 15 10.46 8.58 -0.63
C ALA A 15 11.86 8.47 -0.01
N TRP A 16 12.22 7.25 0.37
CA TRP A 16 13.58 6.95 0.80
C TRP A 16 14.51 6.86 -0.40
N THR A 17 15.59 7.63 -0.41
CA THR A 17 16.57 7.63 -1.50
C THR A 17 17.92 7.11 -0.98
N VAL A 18 18.60 6.35 -1.83
CA VAL A 18 19.92 5.79 -1.52
C VAL A 18 20.98 6.86 -1.78
N THR A 19 21.79 7.16 -0.76
CA THR A 19 22.87 8.17 -0.85
C THR A 19 24.19 7.63 -0.31
N ASP A 20 25.27 8.39 -0.54
CA ASP A 20 26.59 8.12 0.02
C ASP A 20 26.56 8.10 1.56
N GLU A 21 27.33 7.20 2.16
CA GLU A 21 27.37 6.97 3.60
C GLU A 21 27.75 8.20 4.46
N ARG A 22 28.37 9.22 3.85
CA ARG A 22 28.75 10.47 4.53
C ARG A 22 27.66 11.53 4.53
N ALA A 23 26.51 11.28 3.89
CA ALA A 23 25.39 12.20 3.90
C ALA A 23 24.78 12.32 5.31
N ARG A 24 24.45 13.55 5.72
CA ARG A 24 23.76 13.80 7.00
C ARG A 24 22.42 13.06 7.00
N ARG A 25 22.24 12.15 7.97
CA ARG A 25 21.02 11.36 8.12
C ARG A 25 19.88 12.25 8.60
N ARG A 26 18.79 12.31 7.84
CA ARG A 26 17.53 12.95 8.24
C ARG A 26 16.51 11.83 8.51
N ALA A 27 16.02 11.73 9.75
CA ALA A 27 14.94 10.82 10.08
C ALA A 27 13.64 11.27 9.39
N LYS A 28 12.75 10.33 9.09
CA LYS A 28 11.36 10.63 8.73
C LYS A 28 10.78 11.40 9.92
N GLY A 29 10.62 12.72 9.79
CA GLY A 29 9.97 13.53 10.81
C GLY A 29 8.58 12.96 11.09
N ALA A 30 8.15 13.02 12.35
CA ALA A 30 6.76 12.80 12.72
C ALA A 30 5.87 13.51 11.69
N GLY A 31 4.83 12.80 11.25
CA GLY A 31 4.00 13.16 10.09
C GLY A 31 3.78 14.66 10.03
N ALA A 32 3.92 15.21 8.82
CA ALA A 32 3.67 16.61 8.56
C ALA A 32 2.39 17.04 9.29
N VAL A 33 2.56 17.79 10.39
CA VAL A 33 1.72 18.96 10.64
C VAL A 33 1.68 19.62 9.28
N LEU A 34 0.47 19.79 8.73
CA LEU A 34 0.25 20.61 7.55
C LEU A 34 0.71 22.01 7.92
N ALA A 35 2.02 22.25 7.87
CA ALA A 35 2.59 23.57 7.80
C ALA A 35 2.15 24.05 6.42
N ALA A 36 0.93 24.59 6.35
CA ALA A 36 0.49 25.42 5.27
C ALA A 36 1.45 26.61 5.23
N ALA A 37 2.59 26.43 4.55
CA ALA A 37 3.41 27.51 4.09
C ALA A 37 2.59 28.23 3.02
N LEU A 38 1.64 29.04 3.46
CA LEU A 38 0.96 30.02 2.63
C LEU A 38 2.00 31.07 2.25
N LEU A 39 2.61 30.83 1.08
CA LEU A 39 3.25 31.85 0.27
C LEU A 39 2.21 32.93 -0.03
N LEU A 40 2.10 33.93 0.84
CA LEU A 40 1.60 35.24 0.44
C LEU A 40 2.53 35.78 -0.65
N PRO A 41 2.01 36.31 -1.77
CA PRO A 41 2.84 37.07 -2.69
C PRO A 41 3.42 38.27 -1.92
N LEU A 42 4.71 38.20 -1.64
CA LEU A 42 5.54 39.32 -1.21
C LEU A 42 5.59 40.34 -2.35
N THR A 43 4.67 41.31 -2.33
CA THR A 43 4.88 42.73 -2.67
C THR A 43 3.55 43.48 -2.56
N ALA A 44 3.07 43.69 -1.34
CA ALA A 44 2.15 44.78 -1.04
C ALA A 44 2.62 45.39 0.27
N ILE A 45 3.15 46.61 0.20
CA ILE A 45 3.49 47.44 1.36
C ILE A 45 2.19 47.51 2.17
N ALA A 46 2.21 47.06 3.43
CA ALA A 46 1.04 47.18 4.29
C ALA A 46 0.58 48.65 4.30
N ALA A 47 -0.73 48.89 4.17
CA ALA A 47 -1.24 50.23 4.42
C ALA A 47 -0.91 50.60 5.88
N ASP A 48 -0.48 51.83 6.13
CA ASP A 48 -0.05 52.25 7.46
C ASP A 48 -1.18 52.14 8.50
N LEU A 49 -2.40 52.50 8.10
CA LEU A 49 -3.63 52.48 8.91
C LEU A 49 -4.82 52.01 8.05
N PRO A 50 -5.98 51.65 8.67
CA PRO A 50 -7.18 51.30 7.92
C PRO A 50 -7.60 52.38 6.92
N SER A 51 -8.17 52.01 5.77
CA SER A 51 -8.52 52.97 4.72
C SER A 51 -9.87 52.70 4.06
N GLY A 52 -10.51 53.77 3.56
CA GLY A 52 -11.80 53.69 2.89
C GLY A 52 -12.99 53.41 3.82
N GLY A 53 -12.86 53.68 5.13
CA GLY A 53 -13.90 53.41 6.11
C GLY A 53 -15.17 54.22 5.87
N GLN A 54 -16.31 53.54 5.81
CA GLN A 54 -17.65 54.12 5.67
C GLN A 54 -18.58 53.54 6.73
N VAL A 55 -19.20 54.40 7.53
CA VAL A 55 -20.19 53.97 8.53
C VAL A 55 -21.48 53.56 7.80
N VAL A 56 -21.85 52.28 7.89
CA VAL A 56 -23.01 51.69 7.21
C VAL A 56 -24.17 51.37 8.15
N SER A 57 -23.93 51.38 9.47
CA SER A 57 -24.98 51.26 10.49
C SER A 57 -24.51 51.84 11.82
N GLY A 58 -25.42 52.43 12.61
CA GLY A 58 -25.09 53.11 13.87
C GLY A 58 -24.57 54.54 13.66
N SER A 59 -23.93 55.10 14.69
CA SER A 59 -23.33 56.44 14.65
C SER A 59 -21.94 56.44 15.30
N GLY A 60 -20.99 57.10 14.64
CA GLY A 60 -19.62 57.28 15.09
C GLY A 60 -18.81 58.09 14.08
N ALA A 61 -17.62 58.53 14.48
CA ALA A 61 -16.69 59.29 13.65
C ALA A 61 -15.34 58.56 13.53
N ILE A 62 -14.75 58.58 12.33
CA ILE A 62 -13.40 58.06 12.07
C ILE A 62 -12.47 59.27 12.01
N ASN A 63 -11.57 59.36 12.99
CA ASN A 63 -10.62 60.46 13.15
C ASN A 63 -9.19 59.93 12.97
N GLN A 64 -8.32 60.71 12.32
CA GLN A 64 -6.91 60.37 12.16
C GLN A 64 -6.05 61.50 12.75
N PRO A 65 -5.83 61.52 14.08
CA PRO A 65 -5.15 62.63 14.75
C PRO A 65 -3.71 62.86 14.27
N ASN A 66 -3.04 61.82 13.77
CA ASN A 66 -1.73 61.91 13.09
C ASN A 66 -1.51 60.72 12.15
N ALA A 67 -0.40 60.73 11.41
CA ALA A 67 -0.09 59.71 10.40
C ALA A 67 -0.02 58.27 10.95
N ASN A 68 0.23 58.09 12.24
CA ASN A 68 0.45 56.79 12.88
C ASN A 68 -0.71 56.36 13.78
N GLN A 69 -1.76 57.20 13.93
CA GLN A 69 -2.87 56.95 14.83
C GLN A 69 -4.22 57.17 14.17
N MET A 70 -5.14 56.23 14.37
CA MET A 70 -6.55 56.35 14.04
C MET A 70 -7.40 56.17 15.30
N VAL A 71 -8.43 56.99 15.44
CA VAL A 71 -9.38 56.97 16.55
C VAL A 71 -10.79 56.86 15.97
N ILE A 72 -11.55 55.86 16.41
CA ILE A 72 -12.95 55.67 16.07
C ILE A 72 -13.77 56.04 17.30
N ASP A 73 -14.42 57.20 17.25
CA ASP A 73 -15.31 57.68 18.31
C ASP A 73 -16.73 57.17 18.02
N GLN A 74 -17.08 56.05 18.64
CA GLN A 74 -18.39 55.41 18.50
C GLN A 74 -19.40 56.06 19.45
N ALA A 75 -20.56 56.46 18.91
CA ALA A 75 -21.64 57.10 19.67
C ALA A 75 -22.81 56.14 19.96
N SER A 76 -23.11 55.19 19.08
CA SER A 76 -24.16 54.18 19.27
C SER A 76 -23.64 52.91 19.95
N ASN A 77 -24.51 52.11 20.56
CA ASN A 77 -24.11 50.83 21.17
C ASN A 77 -23.62 49.78 20.16
N LYS A 78 -24.11 49.83 18.92
CA LYS A 78 -23.62 49.03 17.80
C LYS A 78 -23.25 49.96 16.65
N LEU A 79 -22.06 49.81 16.12
CA LEU A 79 -21.52 50.56 14.97
C LEU A 79 -21.01 49.55 13.94
N ALA A 80 -21.38 49.72 12.67
CA ALA A 80 -20.83 48.93 11.57
C ALA A 80 -20.15 49.84 10.56
N ILE A 81 -18.91 49.51 10.22
CA ILE A 81 -18.05 50.25 9.29
C ILE A 81 -17.57 49.27 8.22
N ASP A 82 -17.84 49.58 6.96
CA ASP A 82 -17.25 48.88 5.83
C ASP A 82 -15.93 49.58 5.42
N TRP A 83 -14.88 48.81 5.19
CA TRP A 83 -13.52 49.28 4.89
C TRP A 83 -13.03 48.73 3.55
N GLN A 84 -12.20 49.50 2.84
CA GLN A 84 -11.48 48.98 1.68
C GLN A 84 -10.29 48.12 2.11
N SER A 85 -9.58 48.52 3.16
CA SER A 85 -8.57 47.72 3.84
C SER A 85 -8.55 48.06 5.33
N PHE A 86 -8.21 47.08 6.15
CA PHE A 86 -8.04 47.25 7.59
C PHE A 86 -6.70 46.62 7.99
N ASP A 87 -5.65 47.43 7.94
CA ASP A 87 -4.28 47.09 8.30
C ASP A 87 -3.79 48.04 9.41
N ILE A 88 -2.90 47.56 10.26
CA ILE A 88 -2.24 48.39 11.28
C ILE A 88 -0.75 48.06 11.20
N ALA A 89 0.05 48.92 10.56
CA ALA A 89 1.49 48.67 10.45
C ALA A 89 2.21 48.73 11.81
N ALA A 90 3.40 48.15 11.89
CA ALA A 90 4.20 48.17 13.13
C ALA A 90 4.49 49.62 13.57
N GLY A 91 4.27 49.92 14.85
CA GLY A 91 4.40 51.27 15.41
C GLY A 91 3.17 52.17 15.24
N ASN A 92 2.14 51.72 14.50
CA ASN A 92 0.88 52.45 14.37
C ASN A 92 -0.18 51.92 15.34
N LYS A 93 -1.21 52.74 15.59
CA LYS A 93 -2.24 52.47 16.59
C LYS A 93 -3.64 52.82 16.10
N VAL A 94 -4.58 51.92 16.32
CA VAL A 94 -6.02 52.17 16.16
C VAL A 94 -6.69 52.11 17.53
N THR A 95 -7.51 53.10 17.86
CA THR A 95 -8.24 53.18 19.14
C THR A 95 -9.74 53.30 18.89
N PHE A 96 -10.55 52.46 19.52
CA PHE A 96 -12.01 52.58 19.52
C PHE A 96 -12.46 53.16 20.87
N ASN A 97 -13.03 54.36 20.85
CA ASN A 97 -13.68 54.99 22.00
C ASN A 97 -15.18 54.72 21.92
N GLN A 98 -15.67 53.80 22.74
CA GLN A 98 -17.04 53.29 22.67
C GLN A 98 -17.86 53.73 23.90
N PRO A 99 -19.21 53.80 23.82
CA PRO A 99 -20.05 54.29 24.91
C PRO A 99 -19.97 53.48 26.21
N GLY A 100 -19.55 52.22 26.13
CA GLY A 100 -19.38 51.33 27.28
C GLY A 100 -18.76 49.99 26.86
N ARG A 101 -18.47 49.13 27.84
CA ARG A 101 -17.79 47.84 27.61
C ARG A 101 -18.58 46.86 26.74
N ASP A 102 -19.91 46.97 26.74
CA ASP A 102 -20.81 46.12 25.96
C ASP A 102 -21.04 46.66 24.52
N ALA A 103 -20.53 47.84 24.20
CA ALA A 103 -20.68 48.39 22.85
C ALA A 103 -19.85 47.59 21.84
N ILE A 104 -20.33 47.46 20.61
CA ILE A 104 -19.71 46.65 19.55
C ILE A 104 -19.40 47.52 18.33
N ALA A 105 -18.14 47.49 17.88
CA ALA A 105 -17.69 48.05 16.61
C ALA A 105 -17.44 46.91 15.61
N LEU A 106 -18.31 46.76 14.62
CA LEU A 106 -18.15 45.87 13.49
C LEU A 106 -17.35 46.56 12.39
N ASN A 107 -16.21 45.98 12.03
CA ASN A 107 -15.31 46.43 10.97
C ASN A 107 -15.28 45.34 9.90
N ARG A 108 -15.91 45.59 8.76
CA ARG A 108 -15.98 44.64 7.64
C ARG A 108 -15.11 45.10 6.49
N VAL A 109 -14.19 44.27 6.02
CA VAL A 109 -13.33 44.58 4.88
C VAL A 109 -13.97 44.05 3.59
N LEU A 110 -14.12 44.94 2.61
CA LEU A 110 -14.68 44.63 1.28
C LEU A 110 -13.59 44.50 0.19
N GLY A 111 -12.35 44.93 0.48
CA GLY A 111 -11.22 44.79 -0.42
C GLY A 111 -10.77 43.33 -0.60
N ALA A 112 -9.80 43.13 -1.49
CA ALA A 112 -9.30 41.80 -1.86
C ALA A 112 -8.17 41.30 -0.94
N ASP A 113 -7.57 42.18 -0.13
CA ASP A 113 -6.43 41.84 0.72
C ASP A 113 -6.88 41.40 2.13
N GLY A 114 -6.14 40.45 2.70
CA GLY A 114 -6.28 40.05 4.10
C GLY A 114 -5.75 41.13 5.05
N SER A 115 -6.35 41.22 6.24
CA SER A 115 -6.00 42.21 7.26
C SER A 115 -4.69 41.86 7.97
N LYS A 116 -3.72 42.78 7.96
CA LYS A 116 -2.42 42.64 8.63
C LYS A 116 -2.35 43.59 9.83
N ILE A 117 -2.51 43.03 11.02
CA ILE A 117 -2.41 43.74 12.28
C ILE A 117 -1.01 43.51 12.85
N MET A 118 -0.13 44.49 12.70
CA MET A 118 1.28 44.44 13.12
C MET A 118 1.59 45.45 14.25
N GLY A 119 0.72 46.45 14.45
CA GLY A 119 0.80 47.47 15.51
C GLY A 119 -0.20 47.26 16.65
N GLN A 120 -0.72 48.35 17.20
CA GLN A 120 -1.60 48.35 18.37
C GLN A 120 -3.08 48.55 18.00
N LEU A 121 -3.98 47.76 18.59
CA LEU A 121 -5.43 47.94 18.53
C LEU A 121 -6.00 48.00 19.95
N ASP A 122 -6.51 49.16 20.34
CA ASP A 122 -7.09 49.37 21.67
C ASP A 122 -8.60 49.66 21.58
N ALA A 123 -9.40 49.10 22.48
CA ALA A 123 -10.82 49.41 22.61
C ALA A 123 -11.32 49.23 24.04
N ASN A 124 -12.18 50.12 24.52
CA ASN A 124 -12.83 49.93 25.83
C ASN A 124 -14.05 49.00 25.78
N GLY A 125 -14.59 48.71 24.59
CA GLY A 125 -15.66 47.73 24.36
C GLY A 125 -15.22 46.65 23.37
N ARG A 126 -16.19 46.06 22.64
CA ARG A 126 -15.95 44.94 21.72
C ARG A 126 -15.64 45.40 20.30
N VAL A 127 -14.71 44.70 19.65
CA VAL A 127 -14.32 44.91 18.26
C VAL A 127 -14.57 43.62 17.47
N PHE A 128 -15.34 43.72 16.39
CA PHE A 128 -15.50 42.64 15.42
C PHE A 128 -14.71 43.04 14.17
N LEU A 129 -13.73 42.24 13.77
CA LEU A 129 -12.91 42.43 12.56
C LEU A 129 -13.20 41.28 11.59
N ILE A 130 -13.88 41.60 10.50
CA ILE A 130 -14.38 40.64 9.52
C ILE A 130 -13.66 40.86 8.19
N ASN A 131 -12.88 39.88 7.74
CA ASN A 131 -12.20 39.93 6.46
C ASN A 131 -12.18 38.55 5.79
N PRO A 132 -13.01 38.31 4.76
CA PRO A 132 -13.06 37.03 4.03
C PRO A 132 -11.75 36.58 3.38
N ASN A 133 -10.77 37.48 3.22
CA ASN A 133 -9.47 37.16 2.63
C ASN A 133 -8.41 36.74 3.67
N GLY A 134 -8.73 36.80 4.96
CA GLY A 134 -7.82 36.42 6.05
C GLY A 134 -7.55 37.54 7.05
N VAL A 135 -7.16 37.15 8.27
CA VAL A 135 -6.74 38.06 9.34
C VAL A 135 -5.44 37.53 9.96
N LEU A 136 -4.40 38.36 9.98
CA LEU A 136 -3.09 38.05 10.56
C LEU A 136 -2.74 39.07 11.65
N PHE A 137 -2.58 38.61 12.88
CA PHE A 137 -1.93 39.36 13.95
C PHE A 137 -0.44 38.98 13.97
N GLY A 138 0.44 39.92 13.60
CA GLY A 138 1.88 39.69 13.56
C GLY A 138 2.52 39.57 14.94
N SER A 139 3.77 39.12 15.02
CA SER A 139 4.47 38.85 16.29
C SER A 139 4.70 40.08 17.18
N GLY A 140 4.62 41.29 16.62
CA GLY A 140 4.69 42.56 17.37
C GLY A 140 3.33 43.17 17.72
N ALA A 141 2.23 42.54 17.30
CA ALA A 141 0.89 43.10 17.48
C ALA A 141 0.45 43.06 18.94
N GLN A 142 -0.21 44.13 19.38
CA GLN A 142 -0.84 44.23 20.71
C GLN A 142 -2.31 44.62 20.55
N VAL A 143 -3.21 43.72 20.92
CA VAL A 143 -4.66 43.95 20.84
C VAL A 143 -5.23 43.96 22.26
N ASN A 144 -5.66 45.12 22.75
CA ASN A 144 -6.22 45.30 24.09
C ASN A 144 -7.66 45.79 23.98
N VAL A 145 -8.63 44.92 24.19
CA VAL A 145 -10.05 45.21 23.91
C VAL A 145 -10.97 44.77 25.05
N GLY A 146 -12.20 45.27 25.10
CA GLY A 146 -13.26 44.69 25.96
C GLY A 146 -13.67 43.29 25.48
N GLY A 147 -13.53 43.00 24.19
CA GLY A 147 -13.65 41.67 23.59
C GLY A 147 -13.37 41.73 22.09
N LEU A 148 -13.02 40.59 21.48
CA LEU A 148 -12.63 40.48 20.07
C LEU A 148 -13.44 39.38 19.37
N VAL A 149 -13.94 39.68 18.18
CA VAL A 149 -14.29 38.65 17.19
C VAL A 149 -13.47 38.93 15.93
N ALA A 150 -12.52 38.07 15.59
CA ALA A 150 -11.79 38.15 14.32
C ALA A 150 -12.24 36.99 13.43
N SER A 151 -12.73 37.29 12.23
CA SER A 151 -13.42 36.29 11.41
C SER A 151 -13.10 36.42 9.93
N THR A 152 -12.90 35.30 9.23
CA THR A 152 -13.01 35.23 7.76
C THR A 152 -14.43 34.94 7.27
N LEU A 153 -15.32 34.53 8.18
CA LEU A 153 -16.75 34.35 7.92
C LEU A 153 -17.48 35.70 8.06
N ASN A 154 -18.41 35.99 7.15
CA ASN A 154 -19.11 37.27 7.11
C ASN A 154 -20.42 37.24 7.92
N ILE A 155 -20.86 38.38 8.45
CA ILE A 155 -22.15 38.56 9.12
C ILE A 155 -22.94 39.64 8.40
N SER A 156 -24.26 39.48 8.26
CA SER A 156 -25.10 40.51 7.63
C SER A 156 -25.37 41.69 8.58
N ASN A 157 -25.65 42.88 8.05
CA ASN A 157 -26.01 44.03 8.89
C ASN A 157 -27.31 43.79 9.68
N SER A 158 -28.26 43.05 9.10
CA SER A 158 -29.51 42.68 9.78
C SER A 158 -29.26 41.76 10.97
N ASP A 159 -28.43 40.74 10.78
CA ASP A 159 -28.08 39.78 11.83
C ASP A 159 -27.31 40.46 12.96
N PHE A 160 -26.31 41.28 12.60
CA PHE A 160 -25.56 42.09 13.57
C PHE A 160 -26.46 43.04 14.36
N ALA A 161 -27.37 43.77 13.69
CA ALA A 161 -28.29 44.69 14.36
C ALA A 161 -29.24 43.94 15.31
N ALA A 162 -29.79 42.80 14.87
CA ALA A 162 -30.66 41.94 15.66
C ALA A 162 -29.95 41.27 16.85
N GLY A 163 -28.61 41.21 16.83
CA GLY A 163 -27.84 40.45 17.84
C GLY A 163 -27.80 38.96 17.57
N ASN A 164 -28.14 38.55 16.35
CA ASN A 164 -28.03 37.17 15.88
C ASN A 164 -26.63 37.00 15.28
N TYR A 165 -25.64 36.59 16.06
CA TYR A 165 -24.25 36.54 15.57
C TYR A 165 -23.97 35.26 14.77
N LYS A 166 -24.63 35.15 13.61
CA LYS A 166 -24.44 34.07 12.64
C LYS A 166 -23.46 34.51 11.56
N PHE A 167 -22.34 33.82 11.47
CA PHE A 167 -21.30 34.08 10.50
C PHE A 167 -21.33 33.02 9.42
N LYS A 168 -21.21 33.44 8.16
CA LYS A 168 -21.23 32.56 6.99
C LYS A 168 -20.10 32.91 6.02
N GLY A 169 -19.36 31.88 5.64
CA GLY A 169 -18.29 31.93 4.65
C GLY A 169 -18.84 31.90 3.23
N ASN A 170 -17.96 32.22 2.28
CA ASN A 170 -18.21 32.14 0.84
C ASN A 170 -17.65 30.83 0.22
N GLY A 171 -17.29 29.84 1.05
CA GLY A 171 -16.60 28.62 0.63
C GLY A 171 -15.07 28.74 0.49
N SER A 172 -14.48 29.92 0.70
CA SER A 172 -13.02 30.11 0.75
C SER A 172 -12.43 29.59 2.08
N ASN A 173 -11.33 28.85 2.02
CA ASN A 173 -10.63 28.34 3.20
C ASN A 173 -9.60 29.34 3.77
N ALA A 174 -10.04 30.58 4.02
CA ALA A 174 -9.17 31.64 4.53
C ALA A 174 -8.89 31.53 6.03
N SER A 175 -7.68 31.94 6.46
CA SER A 175 -7.17 31.74 7.81
C SER A 175 -7.30 32.96 8.73
N VAL A 176 -7.51 32.70 10.03
CA VAL A 176 -7.21 33.65 11.12
C VAL A 176 -5.97 33.16 11.86
N ILE A 177 -4.91 33.97 11.86
CA ILE A 177 -3.62 33.60 12.45
C ILE A 177 -3.23 34.64 13.50
N ASN A 178 -3.01 34.20 14.74
CA ASN A 178 -2.43 35.02 15.80
C ASN A 178 -0.98 34.62 16.08
N ASN A 179 -0.04 35.52 15.80
CA ASN A 179 1.36 35.41 16.23
C ASN A 179 1.69 36.43 17.35
N GLY A 180 0.79 37.37 17.65
CA GLY A 180 0.98 38.48 18.58
C GLY A 180 0.32 38.26 19.94
N GLN A 181 0.03 39.35 20.65
CA GLN A 181 -0.65 39.34 21.94
C GLN A 181 -2.07 39.91 21.82
N ILE A 182 -3.06 39.10 22.17
CA ILE A 182 -4.46 39.49 22.25
C ILE A 182 -4.88 39.42 23.73
N THR A 183 -5.44 40.50 24.26
CA THR A 183 -5.89 40.60 25.65
C THR A 183 -7.27 41.22 25.69
N ALA A 184 -8.24 40.46 26.20
CA ALA A 184 -9.56 40.95 26.55
C ALA A 184 -9.57 41.45 28.00
N ALA A 185 -10.43 42.42 28.31
CA ALA A 185 -10.73 42.81 29.68
C ALA A 185 -11.32 41.62 30.47
N ASP A 186 -11.21 41.66 31.81
CA ASP A 186 -11.81 40.63 32.67
C ASP A 186 -13.31 40.46 32.38
N GLY A 187 -13.75 39.21 32.18
CA GLY A 187 -15.11 38.87 31.75
C GLY A 187 -15.36 38.97 30.24
N GLY A 188 -14.44 39.57 29.49
CA GLY A 188 -14.49 39.71 28.03
C GLY A 188 -14.17 38.42 27.28
N SER A 189 -14.46 38.39 25.98
CA SER A 189 -14.27 37.20 25.15
C SER A 189 -13.42 37.46 23.90
N VAL A 190 -12.69 36.43 23.46
CA VAL A 190 -11.93 36.41 22.20
C VAL A 190 -12.42 35.24 21.35
N ALA A 191 -13.02 35.52 20.19
CA ALA A 191 -13.42 34.52 19.22
C ALA A 191 -12.63 34.69 17.91
N LEU A 192 -11.93 33.65 17.47
CA LEU A 192 -11.23 33.58 16.18
C LEU A 192 -11.95 32.56 15.29
N LEU A 193 -12.50 33.02 14.16
CA LEU A 193 -13.39 32.23 13.30
C LEU A 193 -12.85 32.17 11.86
N GLY A 194 -12.84 31.00 11.23
CA GLY A 194 -12.51 30.94 9.81
C GLY A 194 -12.59 29.57 9.19
N GLY A 195 -12.00 29.40 8.01
CA GLY A 195 -11.79 28.07 7.43
C GLY A 195 -10.67 27.32 8.17
N THR A 196 -9.64 28.06 8.57
CA THR A 196 -8.57 27.59 9.46
C THR A 196 -8.25 28.67 10.51
N VAL A 197 -7.88 28.24 11.73
CA VAL A 197 -7.55 29.14 12.84
C VAL A 197 -6.29 28.66 13.54
N SER A 198 -5.29 29.54 13.72
CA SER A 198 -4.02 29.18 14.34
C SER A 198 -3.60 30.22 15.37
N ASN A 199 -3.29 29.77 16.59
CA ASN A 199 -2.66 30.58 17.63
C ASN A 199 -1.21 30.15 17.87
N ASN A 200 -0.27 30.97 17.40
CA ASN A 200 1.17 30.87 17.68
C ASN A 200 1.64 31.93 18.70
N GLY A 201 0.74 32.84 19.11
CA GLY A 201 0.99 33.91 20.06
C GLY A 201 0.27 33.68 21.40
N VAL A 202 -0.04 34.79 22.08
CA VAL A 202 -0.71 34.78 23.39
C VAL A 202 -2.13 35.31 23.24
N ILE A 203 -3.08 34.60 23.84
CA ILE A 203 -4.46 35.08 24.03
C ILE A 203 -4.78 35.04 25.54
N VAL A 204 -5.26 36.16 26.09
CA VAL A 204 -5.67 36.28 27.50
C VAL A 204 -7.11 36.81 27.59
N ALA A 205 -7.98 36.11 28.29
CA ALA A 205 -9.37 36.50 28.58
C ALA A 205 -9.83 35.98 29.96
N ASN A 206 -9.24 36.52 31.03
CA ASN A 206 -9.55 36.10 32.41
C ASN A 206 -11.04 36.32 32.73
N GLN A 207 -11.62 35.41 33.51
CA GLN A 207 -13.03 35.35 33.89
C GLN A 207 -14.01 35.33 32.71
N GLY A 208 -13.47 35.14 31.49
CA GLY A 208 -14.16 35.32 30.22
C GLY A 208 -14.09 34.05 29.37
N SER A 209 -13.94 34.20 28.06
CA SER A 209 -13.92 33.04 27.15
C SER A 209 -13.01 33.22 25.95
N VAL A 210 -12.30 32.16 25.57
CA VAL A 210 -11.58 32.10 24.29
C VAL A 210 -12.17 31.01 23.42
N ALA A 211 -12.55 31.34 22.19
CA ALA A 211 -13.05 30.38 21.22
C ALA A 211 -12.28 30.44 19.90
N LEU A 212 -11.79 29.31 19.44
CA LEU A 212 -11.21 29.15 18.10
C LEU A 212 -12.09 28.16 17.34
N ALA A 213 -12.71 28.59 16.25
CA ALA A 213 -13.64 27.75 15.51
C ALA A 213 -13.38 27.75 14.00
N ALA A 214 -13.31 26.56 13.42
CA ALA A 214 -13.15 26.35 11.98
C ALA A 214 -14.40 25.73 11.34
N GLY A 215 -14.94 26.37 10.31
CA GLY A 215 -16.16 25.96 9.61
C GLY A 215 -16.56 26.92 8.50
N ASN A 216 -17.56 26.55 7.69
CA ASN A 216 -18.15 27.42 6.66
C ASN A 216 -19.30 28.28 7.21
N ALA A 217 -19.93 27.88 8.32
CA ALA A 217 -20.84 28.73 9.08
C ALA A 217 -20.68 28.48 10.58
N VAL A 218 -20.68 29.55 11.36
CA VAL A 218 -20.50 29.50 12.81
C VAL A 218 -21.48 30.47 13.47
N THR A 219 -22.17 30.02 14.51
CA THR A 219 -23.01 30.85 15.37
C THR A 219 -22.33 31.07 16.70
N LEU A 220 -22.25 32.34 17.12
CA LEU A 220 -21.83 32.74 18.46
C LEU A 220 -23.04 33.18 19.29
N ASP A 221 -23.15 32.66 20.50
CA ASP A 221 -24.14 33.11 21.49
C ASP A 221 -23.43 33.82 22.64
N PHE A 222 -23.86 35.05 22.95
CA PHE A 222 -23.27 35.88 24.00
C PHE A 222 -24.29 36.16 25.10
N ALA A 223 -23.88 36.00 26.36
CA ALA A 223 -24.65 36.40 27.53
C ALA A 223 -23.89 37.51 28.28
N GLY A 224 -24.34 38.77 28.13
CA GLY A 224 -23.63 39.92 28.67
C GLY A 224 -22.30 40.19 27.94
N ASP A 225 -21.19 40.11 28.66
CA ASP A 225 -19.81 40.23 28.16
C ASP A 225 -19.16 38.86 27.80
N GLY A 226 -19.70 37.76 28.31
CA GLY A 226 -19.20 36.40 28.10
C GLY A 226 -19.78 35.70 26.86
N LEU A 227 -18.96 34.86 26.23
CA LEU A 227 -19.39 33.94 25.17
C LEU A 227 -19.98 32.69 25.83
N LEU A 228 -21.23 32.36 25.54
CA LEU A 228 -21.94 31.23 26.15
C LEU A 228 -21.75 29.94 25.35
N ASN A 229 -21.87 30.04 24.02
CA ASN A 229 -21.80 28.90 23.12
C ASN A 229 -21.19 29.27 21.75
N VAL A 230 -20.49 28.31 21.15
CA VAL A 230 -20.03 28.37 19.75
C VAL A 230 -20.49 27.11 19.05
N GLN A 231 -21.24 27.29 17.98
CA GLN A 231 -21.76 26.19 17.17
C GLN A 231 -21.21 26.32 15.74
N VAL A 232 -20.60 25.24 15.23
CA VAL A 232 -20.23 25.16 13.80
C VAL A 232 -21.41 24.56 13.04
N ASP A 233 -22.14 25.41 12.31
CA ASP A 233 -23.40 25.08 11.65
C ASP A 233 -23.21 24.44 10.26
N GLU A 234 -22.18 24.86 9.53
CA GLU A 234 -21.81 24.30 8.23
C GLU A 234 -20.32 24.02 8.21
N ALA A 235 -19.94 22.89 7.65
CA ALA A 235 -18.58 22.40 7.64
C ALA A 235 -17.78 22.94 6.43
N VAL A 236 -16.44 22.94 6.51
CA VAL A 236 -15.52 23.44 5.44
C VAL A 236 -14.43 22.42 5.12
N VAL A 237 -13.88 22.47 3.90
CA VAL A 237 -12.77 21.59 3.49
C VAL A 237 -11.52 21.90 4.31
N ASP A 238 -10.87 20.85 4.85
CA ASP A 238 -9.65 20.94 5.66
C ASP A 238 -9.77 21.90 6.86
N ALA A 239 -10.89 21.81 7.58
CA ALA A 239 -11.12 22.59 8.80
C ALA A 239 -10.04 22.28 9.85
N LEU A 240 -9.31 23.31 10.26
CA LEU A 240 -8.16 23.20 11.15
C LEU A 240 -8.21 24.26 12.25
N VAL A 241 -8.10 23.83 13.51
CA VAL A 241 -7.87 24.71 14.66
C VAL A 241 -6.62 24.26 15.38
N GLU A 242 -5.66 25.18 15.57
CA GLU A 242 -4.40 24.87 16.26
C GLU A 242 -4.03 25.90 17.33
N ASN A 243 -3.49 25.40 18.45
CA ASN A 243 -2.79 26.19 19.46
C ASN A 243 -1.35 25.67 19.64
N HIS A 244 -0.37 26.54 19.44
CA HIS A 244 1.06 26.23 19.56
C HIS A 244 1.75 26.99 20.70
N GLN A 245 1.12 28.04 21.25
CA GLN A 245 1.71 28.83 22.33
C GLN A 245 0.74 28.96 23.51
N LEU A 246 0.14 30.11 23.82
CA LEU A 246 -0.62 30.28 25.06
C LEU A 246 -2.04 30.78 24.79
N ILE A 247 -3.00 30.10 25.39
CA ILE A 247 -4.36 30.60 25.62
C ILE A 247 -4.62 30.55 27.12
N LYS A 248 -5.00 31.69 27.72
CA LYS A 248 -5.26 31.83 29.16
C LYS A 248 -6.63 32.45 29.43
N ALA A 249 -7.47 31.79 30.22
CA ALA A 249 -8.83 32.21 30.57
C ALA A 249 -9.22 31.76 32.00
N ASP A 250 -8.43 32.13 33.02
CA ASP A 250 -8.67 31.73 34.42
C ASP A 250 -10.04 32.18 34.92
N GLY A 251 -10.78 31.30 35.58
CA GLY A 251 -12.18 31.51 36.02
C GLY A 251 -13.16 31.57 34.86
N GLY A 252 -12.74 31.13 33.67
CA GLY A 252 -13.47 31.18 32.41
C GLY A 252 -13.36 29.89 31.60
N GLN A 253 -13.55 29.99 30.29
CA GLN A 253 -13.56 28.83 29.40
C GLN A 253 -12.75 28.99 28.12
N VAL A 254 -12.20 27.88 27.62
CA VAL A 254 -11.53 27.79 26.33
C VAL A 254 -12.20 26.71 25.47
N LEU A 255 -12.56 27.05 24.24
CA LEU A 255 -13.18 26.14 23.27
C LEU A 255 -12.42 26.17 21.94
N LEU A 256 -11.91 25.02 21.50
CA LEU A 256 -11.35 24.81 20.16
C LEU A 256 -12.26 23.82 19.43
N THR A 257 -12.81 24.21 18.27
CA THR A 257 -13.74 23.34 17.53
C THR A 257 -13.57 23.42 16.01
N ALA A 258 -13.64 22.28 15.31
CA ALA A 258 -13.52 22.23 13.86
C ALA A 258 -14.52 21.23 13.24
N ASN A 259 -15.18 21.61 12.14
CA ASN A 259 -16.09 20.74 11.39
C ASN A 259 -15.81 20.75 9.87
N ALA A 260 -15.64 19.57 9.26
CA ALA A 260 -15.39 19.34 7.84
C ALA A 260 -16.47 18.39 7.29
N GLY A 261 -17.03 18.73 6.13
CA GLY A 261 -18.34 18.23 5.69
C GLY A 261 -18.33 16.87 4.98
N ASP A 262 -17.20 16.17 4.97
CA ASP A 262 -17.03 14.88 4.31
C ASP A 262 -16.03 14.03 5.11
N ALA A 263 -16.35 12.75 5.37
CA ALA A 263 -15.50 11.80 6.08
C ALA A 263 -14.15 11.54 5.39
N LEU A 264 -14.01 11.88 4.09
CA LEU A 264 -12.72 11.85 3.37
C LEU A 264 -11.82 13.05 3.70
N LEU A 265 -12.36 14.10 4.31
CA LEU A 265 -11.67 15.32 4.70
C LEU A 265 -11.47 15.34 6.22
N LYS A 266 -10.25 15.68 6.67
CA LYS A 266 -9.90 15.58 8.09
C LYS A 266 -10.20 16.90 8.79
N THR A 267 -11.09 16.88 9.77
CA THR A 267 -11.04 17.92 10.82
C THR A 267 -9.87 17.64 11.73
N VAL A 268 -9.10 18.68 12.02
CA VAL A 268 -8.00 18.57 12.97
C VAL A 268 -8.13 19.67 14.00
N VAL A 269 -8.32 19.28 15.25
CA VAL A 269 -8.08 20.17 16.41
C VAL A 269 -6.75 19.75 17.01
N ASN A 270 -5.81 20.68 17.10
CA ASN A 270 -4.45 20.41 17.54
C ASN A 270 -4.04 21.35 18.67
N ASN A 271 -3.66 20.79 19.82
CA ASN A 271 -2.98 21.55 20.85
C ASN A 271 -1.56 21.01 21.02
N THR A 272 -0.56 21.88 20.87
CA THR A 272 0.85 21.58 21.20
C THR A 272 1.41 22.58 22.22
N GLY A 273 0.73 23.71 22.43
CA GLY A 273 1.05 24.72 23.42
C GLY A 273 0.38 24.48 24.78
N VAL A 274 0.12 25.58 25.48
CA VAL A 274 -0.54 25.65 26.79
C VAL A 274 -1.93 26.25 26.61
N ILE A 275 -2.93 25.57 27.15
CA ILE A 275 -4.27 26.13 27.41
C ILE A 275 -4.47 26.12 28.93
N GLU A 276 -4.69 27.29 29.50
CA GLU A 276 -4.85 27.51 30.93
C GLU A 276 -6.21 28.16 31.18
N ALA A 277 -7.04 27.52 32.00
CA ALA A 277 -8.30 28.03 32.49
C ALA A 277 -8.42 27.61 33.96
N GLN A 278 -7.55 28.12 34.84
CA GLN A 278 -7.56 27.72 36.25
C GLN A 278 -8.82 28.22 36.95
N THR A 279 -9.34 27.46 37.92
CA THR A 279 -10.45 27.90 38.77
C THR A 279 -10.07 29.19 39.52
N LEU A 280 -10.98 30.16 39.54
CA LEU A 280 -10.82 31.42 40.27
C LEU A 280 -12.01 31.65 41.21
N GLY A 281 -11.80 31.48 42.51
CA GLY A 281 -12.87 31.56 43.51
C GLY A 281 -13.86 30.41 43.38
N GLU A 282 -15.13 30.72 43.08
CA GLU A 282 -16.20 29.74 42.85
C GLU A 282 -16.47 29.47 41.35
N LYS A 283 -15.65 30.04 40.44
CA LYS A 283 -15.79 29.84 38.99
C LYS A 283 -14.82 28.78 38.50
N ASP A 284 -15.33 27.58 38.27
CA ASP A 284 -14.57 26.46 37.75
C ASP A 284 -14.09 26.71 36.32
N GLY A 285 -12.85 26.34 36.06
CA GLY A 285 -12.25 26.36 34.74
C GLY A 285 -12.86 25.34 33.78
N LYS A 286 -13.00 25.69 32.49
CA LYS A 286 -13.44 24.73 31.46
C LYS A 286 -12.59 24.80 30.20
N ILE A 287 -12.10 23.65 29.73
CA ILE A 287 -11.37 23.51 28.46
C ILE A 287 -12.06 22.46 27.60
N VAL A 288 -12.39 22.78 26.35
CA VAL A 288 -13.04 21.85 25.41
C VAL A 288 -12.33 21.88 24.06
N LEU A 289 -11.87 20.72 23.60
CA LEU A 289 -11.31 20.49 22.28
C LEU A 289 -12.24 19.52 21.54
N LEU A 290 -12.93 20.01 20.50
CA LEU A 290 -14.01 19.29 19.83
C LEU A 290 -13.73 19.12 18.33
N GLY A 291 -13.48 17.88 17.90
CA GLY A 291 -13.49 17.48 16.50
C GLY A 291 -14.85 16.95 16.07
N SER A 292 -15.07 16.81 14.76
CA SER A 292 -16.27 16.16 14.23
C SER A 292 -16.31 14.66 14.60
N PHE A 293 -17.48 14.13 14.91
CA PHE A 293 -17.71 12.68 15.06
C PHE A 293 -17.87 11.95 13.70
N ASP A 294 -17.85 12.69 12.59
CA ASP A 294 -17.85 12.17 11.22
C ASP A 294 -16.42 12.15 10.67
N GLY A 295 -15.55 11.31 11.26
CA GLY A 295 -14.15 11.12 10.84
C GLY A 295 -13.13 12.17 11.35
N GLY A 296 -13.54 13.07 12.25
CA GLY A 296 -12.66 14.10 12.80
C GLY A 296 -11.58 13.61 13.75
N THR A 297 -10.46 14.32 13.84
CA THR A 297 -9.35 13.98 14.73
C THR A 297 -9.01 15.12 15.69
N VAL A 298 -8.98 14.83 16.98
CA VAL A 298 -8.38 15.71 18.01
C VAL A 298 -7.00 15.17 18.37
N GLN A 299 -5.97 16.00 18.20
CA GLN A 299 -4.60 15.73 18.62
C GLN A 299 -4.27 16.57 19.83
N VAL A 300 -4.01 15.90 20.95
CA VAL A 300 -3.72 16.55 22.23
C VAL A 300 -2.27 16.31 22.61
N ALA A 301 -1.48 17.37 22.57
CA ALA A 301 -0.12 17.51 23.08
C ALA A 301 -0.04 18.73 24.01
N GLY A 302 1.16 19.05 24.50
CA GLY A 302 1.39 20.23 25.36
C GLY A 302 0.70 20.13 26.72
N THR A 303 0.15 21.25 27.20
CA THR A 303 -0.48 21.35 28.53
C THR A 303 -1.93 21.84 28.42
N LEU A 304 -2.85 21.16 29.13
CA LEU A 304 -4.21 21.61 29.43
C LEU A 304 -4.35 21.74 30.95
N ASP A 305 -4.54 22.95 31.45
CA ASP A 305 -4.59 23.24 32.88
C ASP A 305 -5.92 23.90 33.27
N ALA A 306 -6.79 23.13 33.92
CA ALA A 306 -8.00 23.62 34.58
C ALA A 306 -7.94 23.37 36.10
N SER A 307 -6.75 23.48 36.69
CA SER A 307 -6.53 23.26 38.12
C SER A 307 -7.08 24.39 38.99
N ALA A 308 -7.19 24.13 40.30
CA ALA A 308 -7.62 25.08 41.32
C ALA A 308 -6.52 25.27 42.37
N PRO A 309 -5.37 25.89 42.01
CA PRO A 309 -4.23 26.04 42.92
C PRO A 309 -4.52 27.04 44.05
N ASN A 310 -5.43 27.98 43.82
CA ASN A 310 -5.73 29.09 44.73
C ASN A 310 -7.06 28.91 45.50
N GLY A 311 -7.64 27.71 45.49
CA GLY A 311 -8.93 27.40 46.12
C GLY A 311 -10.06 27.15 45.10
N GLY A 312 -11.15 26.53 45.56
CA GLY A 312 -12.24 26.02 44.71
C GLY A 312 -12.05 24.55 44.30
N ASP A 313 -13.00 24.05 43.52
CA ASP A 313 -12.92 22.72 42.91
C ASP A 313 -12.14 22.79 41.58
N GLY A 314 -11.56 21.66 41.20
CA GLY A 314 -10.87 21.51 39.94
C GLY A 314 -11.84 21.57 38.77
N GLY A 315 -11.41 22.22 37.69
CA GLY A 315 -12.22 22.40 36.49
C GLY A 315 -12.42 21.14 35.65
N PHE A 316 -13.03 21.33 34.49
CA PHE A 316 -13.38 20.27 33.54
C PHE A 316 -12.64 20.41 32.22
N ILE A 317 -12.08 19.31 31.74
CA ILE A 317 -11.36 19.24 30.46
C ILE A 317 -12.02 18.18 29.58
N GLU A 318 -12.32 18.52 28.33
CA GLU A 318 -12.92 17.61 27.37
C GLU A 318 -12.13 17.59 26.06
N THR A 319 -11.88 16.38 25.55
CA THR A 319 -11.24 16.12 24.26
C THR A 319 -12.06 15.08 23.51
N SER A 320 -12.85 15.52 22.52
CA SER A 320 -13.92 14.72 21.91
C SER A 320 -13.90 14.84 20.40
N GLY A 321 -14.22 13.76 19.68
CA GLY A 321 -14.25 13.71 18.21
C GLY A 321 -14.14 12.27 17.75
N ALA A 322 -14.32 11.98 16.45
CA ALA A 322 -14.33 10.59 15.98
C ALA A 322 -13.06 9.83 16.41
N HIS A 323 -11.92 10.51 16.28
CA HIS A 323 -10.64 10.04 16.78
C HIS A 323 -9.99 11.02 17.76
N VAL A 324 -9.48 10.51 18.88
CA VAL A 324 -8.71 11.30 19.84
C VAL A 324 -7.34 10.67 20.06
N LYS A 325 -6.29 11.43 19.75
CA LYS A 325 -4.89 10.99 19.83
C LYS A 325 -4.16 11.79 20.89
N VAL A 326 -3.74 11.12 21.96
CA VAL A 326 -2.98 11.74 23.05
C VAL A 326 -1.49 11.47 22.88
N ALA A 327 -0.70 12.53 22.81
CA ALA A 327 0.76 12.46 22.73
C ALA A 327 1.42 12.14 24.09
N ASP A 328 2.64 11.62 24.04
CA ASP A 328 3.40 11.15 25.22
C ASP A 328 3.61 12.17 26.32
N SER A 329 3.89 13.43 25.94
CA SER A 329 4.24 14.50 26.86
C SER A 329 3.03 15.33 27.27
N THR A 330 1.82 14.88 26.94
CA THR A 330 0.59 15.59 27.26
C THR A 330 0.40 15.67 28.76
N LYS A 331 0.28 16.90 29.25
CA LYS A 331 0.03 17.22 30.66
C LYS A 331 -1.36 17.80 30.80
N VAL A 332 -2.20 17.11 31.53
CA VAL A 332 -3.54 17.51 31.90
C VAL A 332 -3.58 17.61 33.41
N THR A 333 -4.14 18.70 33.92
CA THR A 333 -4.35 18.86 35.35
C THR A 333 -5.66 19.57 35.62
N THR A 334 -6.44 18.97 36.51
CA THR A 334 -7.65 19.53 37.10
C THR A 334 -7.52 19.51 38.62
N LYS A 335 -6.27 19.47 39.12
CA LYS A 335 -5.97 19.28 40.54
C LYS A 335 -6.51 20.43 41.36
N ALA A 336 -7.26 20.13 42.42
CA ALA A 336 -7.62 21.11 43.43
C ALA A 336 -6.76 20.93 44.68
N ALA A 337 -6.22 22.03 45.22
CA ALA A 337 -5.42 21.96 46.44
C ALA A 337 -6.26 21.70 47.68
N ASN A 338 -7.48 22.27 47.72
CA ASN A 338 -8.39 22.23 48.88
C ASN A 338 -9.82 21.76 48.54
N GLY A 339 -10.10 21.49 47.26
CA GLY A 339 -11.40 21.07 46.74
C GLY A 339 -11.35 19.69 46.10
N LYS A 340 -12.39 19.33 45.36
CA LYS A 340 -12.43 18.11 44.57
C LYS A 340 -11.59 18.26 43.31
N THR A 341 -10.72 17.31 43.04
CA THR A 341 -10.01 17.24 41.76
C THR A 341 -11.01 16.97 40.64
N GLY A 342 -10.94 17.76 39.56
CA GLY A 342 -11.88 17.68 38.44
C GLY A 342 -11.60 16.51 37.49
N THR A 343 -12.24 16.53 36.32
CA THR A 343 -12.22 15.41 35.36
C THR A 343 -11.69 15.83 34.00
N TRP A 344 -10.89 14.94 33.41
CA TRP A 344 -10.59 14.94 31.98
C TRP A 344 -11.42 13.87 31.26
N LEU A 345 -12.36 14.30 30.42
CA LEU A 345 -13.15 13.46 29.54
C LEU A 345 -12.46 13.31 28.18
N ILE A 346 -12.29 12.06 27.75
CA ILE A 346 -11.81 11.68 26.42
C ILE A 346 -12.92 10.87 25.76
N ASP A 347 -13.50 11.38 24.66
CA ASP A 347 -14.69 10.76 24.05
C ASP A 347 -14.59 10.53 22.52
N PRO A 348 -13.94 9.43 22.09
CA PRO A 348 -13.94 8.96 20.69
C PRO A 348 -14.90 7.81 20.39
N THR A 349 -14.87 7.27 19.16
CA THR A 349 -15.74 6.16 18.74
C THR A 349 -15.27 4.77 19.21
N ASP A 350 -13.98 4.62 19.46
CA ASP A 350 -13.31 3.46 20.09
C ASP A 350 -12.06 4.00 20.80
N PHE A 351 -11.55 3.29 21.80
CA PHE A 351 -10.37 3.76 22.53
C PHE A 351 -9.46 2.63 23.01
N THR A 352 -8.14 2.83 22.79
CA THR A 352 -7.11 1.88 23.23
C THR A 352 -6.08 2.56 24.14
N VAL A 353 -5.80 1.91 25.27
CA VAL A 353 -4.62 2.19 26.11
C VAL A 353 -3.52 1.22 25.71
N SER A 354 -2.45 1.72 25.09
CA SER A 354 -1.37 0.92 24.50
C SER A 354 -0.05 1.03 25.26
N ALA A 355 0.90 0.16 24.92
CA ALA A 355 2.20 0.10 25.57
C ALA A 355 3.01 1.38 25.29
N GLY A 356 3.74 1.83 26.31
CA GLY A 356 4.65 2.96 26.19
C GLY A 356 3.96 4.26 25.74
N ASN A 357 4.47 4.77 24.64
CA ASN A 357 4.41 6.16 24.16
C ASN A 357 4.01 6.15 22.66
N ASP A 358 3.25 5.14 22.26
CA ASP A 358 3.05 4.86 20.85
C ASP A 358 2.25 5.99 20.18
N ASN A 359 2.72 6.43 19.01
CA ASN A 359 1.93 7.28 18.14
C ASN A 359 0.68 6.50 17.71
N GLN A 360 -0.46 6.84 18.28
CA GLN A 360 -1.70 6.10 18.05
C GLN A 360 -2.12 6.22 16.57
N SER A 361 -2.24 5.08 15.88
CA SER A 361 -2.74 5.04 14.50
C SER A 361 -4.21 5.43 14.44
N SER A 362 -4.99 5.04 15.45
CA SER A 362 -6.40 5.38 15.72
C SER A 362 -6.50 6.21 17.01
N SER A 363 -7.63 6.14 17.72
CA SER A 363 -7.83 6.77 19.03
C SER A 363 -7.07 6.04 20.14
N GLY A 364 -6.39 6.77 21.01
CA GLY A 364 -5.74 6.14 22.16
C GLY A 364 -4.85 7.05 23.00
N ILE A 365 -4.27 6.44 24.02
CA ILE A 365 -3.31 7.04 24.95
C ILE A 365 -2.26 5.99 25.36
N GLY A 366 -1.01 6.41 25.49
CA GLY A 366 0.03 5.57 26.09
C GLY A 366 -0.23 5.35 27.58
N ALA A 367 -0.03 4.13 28.08
CA ALA A 367 -0.32 3.79 29.48
C ALA A 367 0.49 4.61 30.49
N ASN A 368 1.73 5.01 30.15
CA ASN A 368 2.56 5.90 30.97
C ASN A 368 1.98 7.31 31.05
N THR A 369 1.48 7.82 29.93
CA THR A 369 0.81 9.13 29.83
C THR A 369 -0.47 9.12 30.65
N LEU A 370 -1.29 8.08 30.51
CA LEU A 370 -2.51 7.93 31.32
C LEU A 370 -2.19 7.87 32.82
N SER A 371 -1.22 7.05 33.21
CA SER A 371 -0.75 6.90 34.59
C SER A 371 -0.27 8.24 35.18
N SER A 372 0.47 9.02 34.41
CA SER A 372 0.99 10.32 34.85
C SER A 372 -0.12 11.36 35.02
N ASN A 373 -1.11 11.38 34.13
CA ASN A 373 -2.24 12.31 34.21
C ASN A 373 -3.20 11.92 35.35
N LEU A 374 -3.40 10.63 35.61
CA LEU A 374 -4.15 10.18 36.79
C LEU A 374 -3.54 10.66 38.12
N ALA A 375 -2.28 11.09 38.18
CA ALA A 375 -1.70 11.67 39.39
C ALA A 375 -2.25 13.08 39.74
N SER A 376 -2.92 13.76 38.81
CA SER A 376 -3.41 15.14 38.98
C SER A 376 -4.84 15.39 38.49
N ASN A 377 -5.50 14.39 37.92
CA ASN A 377 -6.89 14.50 37.47
C ASN A 377 -7.60 13.14 37.53
N SER A 378 -8.91 13.14 37.70
CA SER A 378 -9.72 11.97 37.32
C SER A 378 -9.81 11.89 35.80
N VAL A 379 -9.83 10.69 35.23
CA VAL A 379 -9.91 10.47 33.78
C VAL A 379 -11.16 9.65 33.47
N THR A 380 -11.96 10.13 32.53
CA THR A 380 -13.06 9.36 31.94
C THR A 380 -12.71 9.08 30.48
N LEU A 381 -12.53 7.80 30.16
CA LEU A 381 -12.44 7.31 28.78
C LEU A 381 -13.85 6.89 28.39
N GLN A 382 -14.49 7.63 27.49
CA GLN A 382 -15.84 7.37 27.02
C GLN A 382 -15.81 6.96 25.55
N THR A 383 -16.67 6.04 25.14
CA THR A 383 -16.92 5.81 23.72
C THR A 383 -18.37 6.10 23.36
N VAL A 384 -18.59 6.68 22.18
CA VAL A 384 -19.91 7.08 21.68
C VAL A 384 -20.48 6.12 20.65
N ALA A 385 -21.79 6.26 20.41
CA ALA A 385 -22.55 5.49 19.43
C ALA A 385 -22.26 5.84 17.97
N THR A 386 -21.67 7.01 17.73
CA THR A 386 -21.39 7.50 16.38
C THR A 386 -20.17 6.80 15.79
N GLY A 387 -20.08 6.69 14.46
CA GLY A 387 -18.95 6.02 13.79
C GLY A 387 -19.20 4.55 13.43
N SER A 388 -18.21 3.92 12.81
CA SER A 388 -18.25 2.52 12.33
C SER A 388 -17.47 1.53 13.21
N GLU A 389 -16.79 2.03 14.24
CA GLU A 389 -16.03 1.22 15.18
C GLU A 389 -16.95 0.55 16.21
N ALA A 390 -16.44 -0.40 16.99
CA ALA A 390 -17.26 -1.24 17.86
C ALA A 390 -17.79 -0.51 19.10
N GLY A 391 -17.17 0.61 19.49
CA GLY A 391 -17.47 1.28 20.75
C GLY A 391 -16.85 0.58 21.96
N ASP A 392 -15.79 -0.20 21.77
CA ASP A 392 -15.09 -0.89 22.85
C ASP A 392 -14.04 0.02 23.52
N ILE A 393 -13.64 -0.33 24.75
CA ILE A 393 -12.45 0.24 25.40
C ILE A 393 -11.47 -0.90 25.69
N ASN A 394 -10.24 -0.78 25.17
CA ASN A 394 -9.21 -1.81 25.28
C ASN A 394 -8.03 -1.33 26.13
N VAL A 395 -7.79 -1.96 27.28
CA VAL A 395 -6.61 -1.71 28.13
C VAL A 395 -5.54 -2.76 27.86
N ASN A 396 -4.64 -2.48 26.92
CA ASN A 396 -3.64 -3.42 26.41
C ASN A 396 -2.26 -3.27 27.07
N ALA A 397 -2.07 -2.27 27.91
CA ALA A 397 -0.86 -2.07 28.70
C ALA A 397 -1.16 -1.61 30.12
N ALA A 398 -0.24 -1.90 31.04
CA ALA A 398 -0.48 -1.71 32.46
C ALA A 398 -0.56 -0.22 32.83
N VAL A 399 -1.59 0.14 33.60
CA VAL A 399 -1.82 1.51 34.10
C VAL A 399 -1.64 1.50 35.61
N THR A 400 -0.87 2.42 36.16
CA THR A 400 -0.61 2.49 37.61
C THR A 400 -0.54 3.93 38.08
N TRP A 401 -1.29 4.26 39.12
CA TRP A 401 -1.23 5.58 39.76
C TRP A 401 -1.35 5.48 41.28
N ASN A 402 -0.93 6.55 41.95
CA ASN A 402 -0.94 6.68 43.40
C ASN A 402 -1.48 8.07 43.78
N ALA A 403 -2.78 8.27 43.56
CA ALA A 403 -3.51 9.48 43.92
C ALA A 403 -4.99 9.15 44.17
N ASP A 404 -5.67 10.01 44.95
CA ASP A 404 -7.13 10.02 45.14
C ASP A 404 -7.83 10.55 43.88
N THR A 405 -7.75 9.77 42.81
CA THR A 405 -8.35 10.04 41.50
C THR A 405 -8.96 8.78 40.93
N THR A 406 -9.94 8.97 40.04
CA THR A 406 -10.71 7.88 39.45
C THR A 406 -10.36 7.69 37.99
N LEU A 407 -10.13 6.44 37.57
CA LEU A 407 -10.19 6.02 36.17
C LEU A 407 -11.60 5.47 35.89
N THR A 408 -12.36 6.16 35.05
CA THR A 408 -13.66 5.70 34.56
C THR A 408 -13.52 5.21 33.12
N LEU A 409 -13.90 3.97 32.87
CA LEU A 409 -14.04 3.40 31.53
C LEU A 409 -15.53 3.33 31.20
N ASN A 410 -15.99 4.15 30.27
CA ASN A 410 -17.39 4.33 29.89
C ASN A 410 -17.61 3.88 28.43
N ALA A 411 -17.67 2.57 28.22
CA ALA A 411 -17.75 1.98 26.89
C ALA A 411 -19.19 1.86 26.37
N HIS A 412 -19.41 2.32 25.15
CA HIS A 412 -20.63 2.08 24.39
C HIS A 412 -20.94 0.57 24.28
N ASN A 413 -19.92 -0.26 24.09
CA ASN A 413 -20.03 -1.71 24.03
C ASN A 413 -19.21 -2.39 25.13
N ASN A 414 -18.12 -3.11 24.83
CA ASN A 414 -17.38 -3.89 25.82
C ASN A 414 -16.19 -3.12 26.43
N ILE A 415 -15.79 -3.55 27.64
CA ILE A 415 -14.51 -3.16 28.23
C ILE A 415 -13.60 -4.40 28.24
N ASN A 416 -12.40 -4.30 27.68
CA ASN A 416 -11.43 -5.41 27.63
C ASN A 416 -10.18 -5.04 28.42
N ILE A 417 -9.97 -5.68 29.58
CA ILE A 417 -8.81 -5.48 30.45
C ILE A 417 -7.76 -6.54 30.15
N ASN A 418 -6.89 -6.26 29.18
CA ASN A 418 -5.82 -7.18 28.72
C ASN A 418 -4.50 -7.00 29.46
N ALA A 419 -4.35 -5.93 30.24
CA ALA A 419 -3.21 -5.63 31.09
C ALA A 419 -3.64 -5.02 32.42
N ALA A 420 -2.78 -5.14 33.44
CA ALA A 420 -3.17 -4.82 34.81
C ALA A 420 -3.48 -3.33 35.02
N ILE A 421 -4.51 -3.04 35.81
CA ILE A 421 -4.85 -1.69 36.29
C ILE A 421 -4.54 -1.66 37.79
N THR A 422 -3.75 -0.69 38.26
CA THR A 422 -3.34 -0.62 39.67
C THR A 422 -3.54 0.78 40.25
N ALA A 423 -4.51 0.91 41.16
CA ALA A 423 -4.66 2.09 42.01
C ALA A 423 -3.96 1.81 43.36
N SER A 424 -2.82 2.46 43.58
CA SER A 424 -1.99 2.21 44.78
C SER A 424 -2.41 3.06 45.98
N ASP A 425 -3.11 4.18 45.72
CA ASP A 425 -3.62 5.05 46.77
C ASP A 425 -4.87 4.42 47.43
N ALA A 426 -5.05 4.64 48.73
CA ALA A 426 -6.18 4.10 49.47
C ALA A 426 -7.55 4.55 48.94
N GLN A 427 -7.60 5.72 48.31
CA GLN A 427 -8.81 6.34 47.76
C GLN A 427 -8.85 6.32 46.22
N GLY A 428 -7.81 5.79 45.56
CA GLY A 428 -7.78 5.67 44.10
C GLY A 428 -8.83 4.67 43.61
N LYS A 429 -9.58 5.03 42.55
CA LYS A 429 -10.78 4.27 42.13
C LYS A 429 -10.78 3.85 40.67
N VAL A 430 -11.48 2.75 40.40
CA VAL A 430 -11.82 2.30 39.05
C VAL A 430 -13.33 2.18 38.92
N ALA A 431 -13.90 2.76 37.86
CA ALA A 431 -15.31 2.63 37.51
C ALA A 431 -15.46 2.04 36.11
N LEU A 432 -16.20 0.95 35.97
CA LEU A 432 -16.46 0.26 34.69
C LEU A 432 -17.93 0.41 34.30
N GLN A 433 -18.20 1.21 33.27
CA GLN A 433 -19.52 1.42 32.69
C GLN A 433 -19.52 0.84 31.28
N TYR A 434 -20.32 -0.19 31.02
CA TYR A 434 -20.27 -0.97 29.77
C TYR A 434 -21.68 -1.21 29.20
N GLY A 435 -21.76 -1.45 27.89
CA GLY A 435 -23.03 -1.62 27.16
C GLY A 435 -23.86 -0.35 27.05
N GLN A 436 -23.22 0.81 27.12
CA GLN A 436 -23.89 2.11 27.25
C GLN A 436 -24.71 2.49 26.00
N ALA A 437 -24.55 1.76 24.90
CA ALA A 437 -25.41 1.77 23.72
C ALA A 437 -26.90 1.54 24.00
N SER A 438 -27.23 0.88 25.12
CA SER A 438 -28.60 0.49 25.43
C SER A 438 -28.92 0.68 26.91
N ALA A 439 -30.20 0.91 27.20
CA ALA A 439 -30.69 1.13 28.56
C ALA A 439 -30.32 -0.01 29.54
N ASN A 440 -30.33 -1.26 29.05
CA ASN A 440 -30.07 -2.48 29.84
C ASN A 440 -28.69 -3.12 29.60
N GLY A 441 -27.86 -2.54 28.73
CA GLY A 441 -26.52 -3.04 28.40
C GLY A 441 -26.45 -4.19 27.40
N GLY A 442 -27.58 -4.75 26.95
CA GLY A 442 -27.60 -5.86 25.99
C GLY A 442 -26.67 -7.03 26.37
N THR A 443 -25.91 -7.51 25.37
CA THR A 443 -24.92 -8.59 25.52
C THR A 443 -23.53 -8.10 25.94
N ALA A 444 -23.32 -6.80 26.10
CA ALA A 444 -22.02 -6.27 26.47
C ALA A 444 -21.61 -6.69 27.89
N ASP A 445 -20.30 -6.82 28.09
CA ASP A 445 -19.68 -7.14 29.36
C ASP A 445 -18.31 -6.47 29.51
N TYR A 446 -17.74 -6.55 30.71
CA TYR A 446 -16.32 -6.30 30.95
C TYR A 446 -15.58 -7.64 31.05
N HIS A 447 -14.50 -7.76 30.28
CA HIS A 447 -13.68 -8.95 30.22
C HIS A 447 -12.36 -8.70 30.95
N ILE A 448 -12.13 -9.48 32.01
CA ILE A 448 -10.88 -9.46 32.75
C ILE A 448 -9.95 -10.51 32.15
N ALA A 449 -8.80 -10.09 31.64
CA ALA A 449 -7.69 -10.96 31.22
C ALA A 449 -6.38 -10.62 31.97
N ALA A 450 -6.41 -9.57 32.80
CA ALA A 450 -5.34 -9.17 33.70
C ALA A 450 -5.95 -8.51 34.95
N PRO A 451 -5.31 -8.62 36.12
CA PRO A 451 -5.90 -8.22 37.38
C PRO A 451 -6.12 -6.71 37.51
N ILE A 452 -7.19 -6.33 38.20
CA ILE A 452 -7.40 -4.97 38.70
C ILE A 452 -6.99 -4.95 40.18
N ASN A 453 -5.89 -4.26 40.49
CA ASN A 453 -5.32 -4.16 41.83
C ASN A 453 -5.81 -2.89 42.51
N LEU A 454 -6.50 -3.03 43.65
CA LEU A 454 -7.10 -1.92 44.38
C LEU A 454 -6.85 -2.07 45.89
N GLN A 455 -6.74 -0.95 46.60
CA GLN A 455 -6.69 -0.94 48.06
C GLN A 455 -8.07 -1.23 48.67
N SER A 456 -8.11 -1.72 49.91
CA SER A 456 -9.37 -2.00 50.60
C SER A 456 -10.18 -0.73 50.84
N GLY A 457 -11.49 -0.78 50.57
CA GLY A 457 -12.38 0.38 50.62
C GLY A 457 -13.41 0.39 49.48
N GLU A 458 -14.19 1.47 49.35
CA GLU A 458 -15.17 1.65 48.27
C GLU A 458 -14.52 2.22 46.99
N ASN A 459 -13.62 1.42 46.41
CA ASN A 459 -12.71 1.84 45.34
C ASN A 459 -13.06 1.28 43.95
N PHE A 460 -14.12 0.47 43.85
CA PHE A 460 -14.56 -0.13 42.60
C PHE A 460 -16.06 0.06 42.38
N SER A 461 -16.45 0.35 41.13
CA SER A 461 -17.86 0.36 40.76
C SER A 461 -18.12 -0.14 39.34
N THR A 462 -19.32 -0.69 39.12
CA THR A 462 -19.75 -1.15 37.79
C THR A 462 -21.14 -0.63 37.43
N GLN A 463 -21.38 -0.36 36.15
CA GLN A 463 -22.70 -0.04 35.60
C GLN A 463 -22.90 -0.73 34.25
N LYS A 464 -23.96 -1.54 34.12
CA LYS A 464 -24.34 -2.18 32.86
C LYS A 464 -25.52 -1.44 32.23
N GLY A 465 -25.31 -0.87 31.04
CA GLY A 465 -26.31 -0.08 30.32
C GLY A 465 -26.47 1.34 30.86
N SER A 466 -26.97 2.23 30.00
CA SER A 466 -27.07 3.67 30.29
C SER A 466 -28.08 4.06 31.36
N THR A 467 -29.01 3.16 31.69
CA THR A 467 -29.98 3.35 32.79
C THR A 467 -29.83 2.29 33.89
N GLY A 468 -28.79 1.45 33.78
CA GLY A 468 -28.53 0.42 34.78
C GLY A 468 -28.11 1.00 36.12
N SER A 469 -28.37 0.27 37.20
CA SER A 469 -27.92 0.64 38.54
C SER A 469 -26.39 0.60 38.62
N VAL A 470 -25.82 1.65 39.23
CA VAL A 470 -24.41 1.66 39.63
C VAL A 470 -24.27 0.78 40.87
N HIS A 471 -23.35 -0.17 40.81
CA HIS A 471 -23.00 -1.03 41.93
C HIS A 471 -21.63 -0.62 42.44
N SER A 472 -21.56 -0.04 43.63
CA SER A 472 -20.31 0.22 44.35
C SER A 472 -19.90 -1.01 45.14
N TYR A 473 -18.62 -1.37 45.08
CA TYR A 473 -18.04 -2.55 45.72
C TYR A 473 -17.10 -2.15 46.84
N THR A 474 -17.18 -2.89 47.95
CA THR A 474 -16.15 -2.92 48.98
C THR A 474 -15.02 -3.84 48.53
N VAL A 475 -13.83 -3.28 48.34
CA VAL A 475 -12.63 -4.05 47.97
C VAL A 475 -12.07 -4.76 49.21
N VAL A 476 -11.81 -6.06 49.08
CA VAL A 476 -11.23 -6.93 50.11
C VAL A 476 -9.85 -7.45 49.66
N ASN A 477 -8.87 -7.40 50.56
CA ASN A 477 -7.47 -7.75 50.27
C ASN A 477 -6.87 -8.76 51.25
N ASP A 478 -7.62 -9.19 52.25
CA ASP A 478 -7.15 -10.18 53.22
C ASP A 478 -8.28 -11.11 53.69
N ALA A 479 -7.88 -12.23 54.29
CA ALA A 479 -8.80 -13.26 54.74
C ALA A 479 -9.77 -12.78 55.84
N ALA A 480 -9.36 -11.80 56.67
CA ALA A 480 -10.20 -11.27 57.74
C ALA A 480 -11.33 -10.39 57.18
N ALA A 481 -11.01 -9.53 56.20
CA ALA A 481 -11.99 -8.73 55.47
C ALA A 481 -12.99 -9.61 54.71
N LEU A 482 -12.50 -10.68 54.08
CA LEU A 482 -13.37 -11.66 53.42
C LEU A 482 -14.29 -12.38 54.43
N GLN A 483 -13.77 -12.78 55.59
CA GLN A 483 -14.57 -13.40 56.64
C GLN A 483 -15.62 -12.43 57.22
N ALA A 484 -15.30 -11.14 57.30
CA ALA A 484 -16.17 -10.08 57.82
C ALA A 484 -17.39 -9.76 56.94
N MET A 485 -17.44 -10.25 55.69
CA MET A 485 -18.62 -10.12 54.82
C MET A 485 -19.89 -10.72 55.45
N ASN A 486 -19.74 -11.66 56.39
CA ASN A 486 -20.86 -12.20 57.17
C ASN A 486 -21.63 -11.14 57.97
N ASN A 487 -21.05 -9.96 58.20
CA ASN A 487 -21.73 -8.85 58.87
C ASN A 487 -22.64 -8.04 57.93
N HIS A 488 -22.48 -8.20 56.60
CA HIS A 488 -23.27 -7.46 55.60
C HIS A 488 -23.44 -8.27 54.30
N LEU A 489 -24.32 -9.27 54.35
CA LEU A 489 -24.53 -10.26 53.29
C LEU A 489 -25.24 -9.73 52.02
N GLY A 490 -25.75 -8.49 52.06
CA GLY A 490 -26.33 -7.81 50.89
C GLY A 490 -25.35 -6.91 50.13
N GLY A 491 -24.10 -6.78 50.59
CA GLY A 491 -23.10 -5.88 50.01
C GLY A 491 -22.51 -6.40 48.69
N ASN A 492 -21.93 -5.49 47.90
CA ASN A 492 -21.11 -5.88 46.75
C ASN A 492 -19.64 -5.87 47.17
N TYR A 493 -18.90 -6.91 46.82
CA TYR A 493 -17.51 -7.10 47.21
C TYR A 493 -16.65 -7.44 46.01
N ALA A 494 -15.45 -6.87 45.97
CA ALA A 494 -14.47 -7.16 44.93
C ALA A 494 -13.13 -7.54 45.57
N VAL A 495 -12.41 -8.50 45.00
CA VAL A 495 -11.09 -8.89 45.48
C VAL A 495 -10.06 -7.95 44.84
N GLY A 496 -9.22 -7.27 45.62
CA GLY A 496 -8.24 -6.31 45.11
C GLY A 496 -6.82 -6.89 44.96
N SER A 497 -6.59 -8.11 45.45
CA SER A 497 -5.30 -8.82 45.40
C SER A 497 -5.51 -10.32 45.63
N HIS A 498 -4.51 -11.16 45.30
CA HIS A 498 -4.59 -12.59 45.61
C HIS A 498 -4.59 -12.79 47.14
N ILE A 499 -5.51 -13.61 47.67
CA ILE A 499 -5.66 -13.80 49.13
C ILE A 499 -5.34 -15.25 49.52
N ASP A 500 -4.47 -15.41 50.53
CA ASP A 500 -4.27 -16.70 51.20
C ASP A 500 -5.19 -16.81 52.41
N LEU A 501 -6.03 -17.85 52.45
CA LEU A 501 -7.01 -18.10 53.51
C LEU A 501 -6.47 -18.98 54.64
N SER A 502 -5.22 -19.47 54.55
CA SER A 502 -4.59 -20.31 55.57
C SER A 502 -4.50 -19.66 56.97
N GLY A 503 -4.59 -18.33 57.03
CA GLY A 503 -4.61 -17.57 58.29
C GLY A 503 -5.89 -17.73 59.13
N ILE A 504 -6.96 -18.33 58.59
CA ILE A 504 -8.22 -18.55 59.30
C ILE A 504 -8.39 -20.05 59.58
N SER A 505 -8.17 -20.47 60.83
CA SER A 505 -8.13 -21.90 61.22
C SER A 505 -9.48 -22.63 61.18
N ASN A 506 -10.60 -21.91 61.12
CA ASN A 506 -11.93 -22.49 60.94
C ASN A 506 -12.82 -21.49 60.19
N TRP A 507 -12.65 -21.46 58.87
CA TRP A 507 -13.43 -20.57 58.01
C TRP A 507 -14.93 -20.79 58.22
N GLN A 508 -15.64 -19.70 58.51
CA GLN A 508 -17.10 -19.72 58.56
C GLN A 508 -17.64 -19.37 57.18
N PRO A 509 -18.40 -20.28 56.53
CA PRO A 509 -19.00 -19.99 55.24
C PRO A 509 -19.72 -18.65 55.24
N VAL A 510 -19.51 -17.86 54.18
CA VAL A 510 -20.22 -16.59 54.01
C VAL A 510 -21.68 -16.91 53.73
N GLY A 511 -22.56 -16.45 54.60
CA GLY A 511 -23.97 -16.83 54.58
C GLY A 511 -24.21 -18.28 55.01
N SER A 512 -23.93 -18.62 56.27
CA SER A 512 -24.13 -19.99 56.80
C SER A 512 -25.57 -20.28 57.27
N VAL A 513 -26.29 -19.24 57.71
CA VAL A 513 -27.70 -19.32 58.17
C VAL A 513 -28.60 -18.38 57.38
N THR A 514 -28.07 -17.22 57.00
CA THR A 514 -28.72 -16.20 56.16
C THR A 514 -28.05 -16.15 54.80
N PHE A 515 -28.83 -15.90 53.74
CA PHE A 515 -28.31 -15.89 52.37
C PHE A 515 -27.37 -14.71 52.10
N PHE A 516 -26.28 -14.96 51.38
CA PHE A 516 -25.58 -13.91 50.63
C PHE A 516 -26.42 -13.53 49.40
N THR A 517 -26.86 -12.27 49.34
CA THR A 517 -27.69 -11.74 48.24
C THR A 517 -26.97 -10.70 47.39
N GLY A 518 -25.71 -10.42 47.73
CA GLY A 518 -24.90 -9.40 47.10
C GLY A 518 -24.21 -9.84 45.81
N ARG A 519 -23.17 -9.09 45.44
CA ARG A 519 -22.29 -9.39 44.31
C ARG A 519 -20.87 -9.67 44.81
N PHE A 520 -20.18 -10.61 44.17
CA PHE A 520 -18.80 -10.93 44.48
C PHE A 520 -17.99 -11.05 43.18
N ASP A 521 -16.98 -10.20 43.01
CA ASP A 521 -16.13 -10.17 41.82
C ASP A 521 -14.67 -10.43 42.21
N GLY A 522 -14.03 -11.44 41.61
CA GLY A 522 -12.63 -11.74 41.88
C GLY A 522 -11.65 -10.81 41.16
N LEU A 523 -12.08 -10.03 40.15
CA LEU A 523 -11.25 -9.09 39.38
C LEU A 523 -9.92 -9.68 38.86
N GLY A 524 -9.91 -10.99 38.56
CA GLY A 524 -8.73 -11.70 38.07
C GLY A 524 -7.79 -12.23 39.18
N HIS A 525 -8.21 -12.19 40.45
CA HIS A 525 -7.45 -12.70 41.59
C HIS A 525 -7.94 -14.06 42.08
N THR A 526 -7.04 -14.82 42.67
CA THR A 526 -7.35 -16.11 43.29
C THR A 526 -7.43 -16.02 44.81
N LEU A 527 -8.20 -16.92 45.40
CA LEU A 527 -8.19 -17.22 46.83
C LEU A 527 -7.58 -18.60 47.01
N SER A 528 -6.61 -18.74 47.89
CA SER A 528 -5.87 -19.98 48.08
C SER A 528 -6.07 -20.58 49.46
N ASN A 529 -5.91 -21.90 49.56
CA ASN A 529 -5.84 -22.65 50.81
C ASN A 529 -7.08 -22.57 51.71
N LEU A 530 -8.28 -22.45 51.11
CA LEU A 530 -9.54 -22.52 51.86
C LEU A 530 -9.66 -23.87 52.58
N THR A 531 -9.71 -23.85 53.92
CA THR A 531 -9.90 -25.06 54.72
C THR A 531 -11.14 -24.94 55.58
N ILE A 532 -12.09 -25.85 55.38
CA ILE A 532 -13.32 -25.96 56.18
C ILE A 532 -13.49 -27.41 56.61
N ASP A 533 -13.68 -27.66 57.90
CA ASP A 533 -14.12 -28.95 58.43
C ASP A 533 -15.34 -28.75 59.33
N ARG A 534 -16.51 -29.13 58.79
CA ARG A 534 -17.80 -29.12 59.47
C ARG A 534 -18.48 -30.49 59.37
N SER A 535 -17.68 -31.55 59.51
CA SER A 535 -18.19 -32.92 59.56
C SER A 535 -19.30 -33.07 60.61
N GLY A 536 -20.47 -33.56 60.20
CA GLY A 536 -21.63 -33.78 61.07
C GLY A 536 -22.61 -32.59 61.21
N VAL A 537 -22.38 -31.47 60.52
CA VAL A 537 -23.32 -30.34 60.47
C VAL A 537 -24.08 -30.36 59.13
N LEU A 538 -25.41 -30.17 59.17
CA LEU A 538 -26.28 -30.21 57.96
C LEU A 538 -26.38 -28.87 57.22
N ASP A 539 -25.80 -27.80 57.77
CA ASP A 539 -25.74 -26.50 57.11
C ASP A 539 -24.86 -26.58 55.84
N PRO A 540 -25.20 -25.86 54.76
CA PRO A 540 -24.38 -25.84 53.56
C PRO A 540 -22.99 -25.27 53.80
N VAL A 541 -22.04 -25.85 53.08
CA VAL A 541 -20.61 -25.58 53.29
C VAL A 541 -19.95 -25.23 51.95
N GLY A 542 -19.13 -24.18 51.98
CA GLY A 542 -18.28 -23.69 50.90
C GLY A 542 -17.67 -22.35 51.30
N LEU A 543 -16.97 -21.66 50.38
CA LEU A 543 -16.60 -20.26 50.60
C LEU A 543 -17.85 -19.46 51.00
N PHE A 544 -18.91 -19.65 50.22
CA PHE A 544 -20.28 -19.27 50.55
C PHE A 544 -21.07 -20.51 50.97
N GLY A 545 -21.81 -20.41 52.07
CA GLY A 545 -22.73 -21.47 52.48
C GLY A 545 -23.99 -21.43 51.62
N TYR A 546 -24.78 -20.38 51.83
CA TYR A 546 -26.02 -20.09 51.13
C TYR A 546 -25.89 -18.79 50.32
N THR A 547 -26.27 -18.85 49.05
CA THR A 547 -26.47 -17.68 48.21
C THR A 547 -27.93 -17.60 47.75
N SER A 548 -28.44 -16.39 47.54
CA SER A 548 -29.78 -16.15 47.00
C SER A 548 -29.76 -15.02 45.97
N SER A 549 -29.97 -15.34 44.70
CA SER A 549 -29.97 -14.37 43.58
C SER A 549 -28.71 -13.49 43.54
N SER A 550 -27.57 -14.04 43.96
CA SER A 550 -26.28 -13.35 43.97
C SER A 550 -25.59 -13.46 42.61
N VAL A 551 -24.70 -12.52 42.32
CA VAL A 551 -23.77 -12.63 41.18
C VAL A 551 -22.36 -12.85 41.70
N ILE A 552 -21.77 -14.01 41.39
CA ILE A 552 -20.40 -14.37 41.76
C ILE A 552 -19.62 -14.59 40.47
N ARG A 553 -18.53 -13.86 40.26
CA ARG A 553 -17.76 -13.97 39.01
C ARG A 553 -16.27 -13.78 39.15
N ASP A 554 -15.56 -14.24 38.13
CA ASP A 554 -14.11 -14.03 37.91
C ASP A 554 -13.28 -14.46 39.14
N ILE A 555 -13.64 -15.61 39.75
CA ILE A 555 -13.04 -16.11 40.99
C ILE A 555 -12.38 -17.49 40.85
N GLY A 556 -11.15 -17.63 41.34
CA GLY A 556 -10.43 -18.90 41.41
C GLY A 556 -10.19 -19.35 42.84
N LEU A 557 -10.63 -20.55 43.21
CA LEU A 557 -10.29 -21.22 44.47
C LEU A 557 -9.18 -22.24 44.25
N VAL A 558 -8.00 -21.95 44.80
CA VAL A 558 -6.78 -22.72 44.55
C VAL A 558 -6.37 -23.52 45.79
N GLY A 559 -6.38 -24.85 45.66
CA GLY A 559 -6.01 -25.77 46.74
C GLY A 559 -7.02 -25.76 47.90
N GLY A 560 -6.56 -26.23 49.07
CA GLY A 560 -7.40 -26.36 50.26
C GLY A 560 -8.32 -27.59 50.25
N SER A 561 -9.20 -27.66 51.25
CA SER A 561 -10.15 -28.76 51.43
C SER A 561 -11.44 -28.30 52.12
N VAL A 562 -12.59 -28.71 51.59
CA VAL A 562 -13.92 -28.41 52.16
C VAL A 562 -14.60 -29.71 52.58
N THR A 563 -14.87 -29.86 53.88
CA THR A 563 -15.58 -31.01 54.45
C THR A 563 -16.85 -30.55 55.15
N GLY A 564 -18.00 -31.16 54.82
CA GLY A 564 -19.31 -30.83 55.40
C GLY A 564 -20.23 -32.04 55.58
N GLY A 565 -21.47 -31.80 56.02
CA GLY A 565 -22.53 -32.82 56.05
C GLY A 565 -23.34 -32.85 54.76
N THR A 566 -24.31 -31.95 54.61
CA THR A 566 -25.17 -31.84 53.42
C THR A 566 -24.97 -30.50 52.71
N TYR A 567 -25.16 -30.47 51.38
CA TYR A 567 -25.00 -29.27 50.54
C TYR A 567 -23.56 -28.70 50.58
N VAL A 568 -22.61 -29.50 50.08
CA VAL A 568 -21.19 -29.18 50.18
C VAL A 568 -20.63 -28.84 48.80
N GLY A 569 -20.09 -27.63 48.66
CA GLY A 569 -19.39 -27.17 47.46
C GLY A 569 -18.09 -26.47 47.81
N GLY A 570 -17.11 -26.48 46.91
CA GLY A 570 -15.88 -25.69 47.12
C GLY A 570 -16.18 -24.19 47.21
N LEU A 571 -16.96 -23.67 46.25
CA LEU A 571 -17.31 -22.26 46.16
C LEU A 571 -18.65 -21.93 46.84
N VAL A 572 -19.70 -22.68 46.52
CA VAL A 572 -21.05 -22.46 47.08
C VAL A 572 -21.65 -23.77 47.58
N GLY A 573 -22.10 -23.83 48.83
CA GLY A 573 -22.84 -24.98 49.34
C GLY A 573 -24.22 -25.13 48.68
N TYR A 574 -25.05 -24.08 48.77
CA TYR A 574 -26.39 -24.02 48.21
C TYR A 574 -26.61 -22.68 47.47
N ASN A 575 -26.81 -22.75 46.15
CA ASN A 575 -27.16 -21.62 45.30
C ASN A 575 -28.67 -21.58 45.04
N LEU A 576 -29.35 -20.60 45.62
CA LEU A 576 -30.78 -20.39 45.44
C LEU A 576 -31.04 -19.20 44.50
N VAL A 577 -32.03 -19.31 43.63
CA VAL A 577 -32.54 -18.15 42.86
C VAL A 577 -34.04 -18.00 43.07
N GLY A 578 -34.45 -16.79 43.48
CA GLY A 578 -35.86 -16.43 43.60
C GLY A 578 -36.52 -16.23 42.24
N TYR A 579 -37.85 -16.34 42.18
CA TYR A 579 -38.62 -16.09 40.94
C TYR A 579 -38.27 -14.73 40.31
N ASN A 580 -38.01 -14.72 39.00
CA ASN A 580 -37.66 -13.54 38.18
C ASN A 580 -36.41 -12.77 38.66
N GLN A 581 -35.51 -13.41 39.40
CA GLN A 581 -34.23 -12.83 39.80
C GLN A 581 -33.07 -13.49 39.05
N ILE A 582 -31.92 -12.84 39.08
CA ILE A 582 -30.70 -13.31 38.42
C ILE A 582 -29.74 -13.79 39.51
N GLY A 583 -29.50 -15.11 39.57
CA GLY A 583 -28.36 -15.67 40.31
C GLY A 583 -27.41 -16.33 39.34
N ALA A 584 -26.15 -15.92 39.36
CA ALA A 584 -25.15 -16.36 38.39
C ALA A 584 -23.79 -16.63 39.07
N ILE A 585 -23.15 -17.73 38.66
CA ILE A 585 -21.76 -18.05 38.97
C ILE A 585 -21.04 -18.18 37.63
N SER A 586 -20.09 -17.28 37.33
CA SER A 586 -19.44 -17.24 36.01
C SER A 586 -17.92 -17.03 36.07
N ASN A 587 -17.18 -17.61 35.13
CA ASN A 587 -15.71 -17.49 35.07
C ASN A 587 -15.07 -17.92 36.40
N ALA A 588 -15.53 -19.05 36.93
CA ALA A 588 -15.22 -19.50 38.29
C ALA A 588 -14.63 -20.90 38.30
N TYR A 589 -13.65 -21.16 39.18
CA TYR A 589 -13.09 -22.50 39.31
C TYR A 589 -12.68 -22.88 40.72
N ALA A 590 -12.60 -24.18 40.98
CA ALA A 590 -12.13 -24.74 42.25
C ALA A 590 -11.20 -25.94 42.04
N THR A 591 -10.08 -25.98 42.76
CA THR A 591 -9.09 -27.06 42.68
C THR A 591 -8.90 -27.86 43.97
N GLY A 592 -9.44 -27.37 45.10
CA GLY A 592 -9.42 -28.07 46.38
C GLY A 592 -10.35 -29.29 46.44
N SER A 593 -10.06 -30.24 47.33
CA SER A 593 -10.89 -31.44 47.52
C SER A 593 -12.17 -31.13 48.29
N VAL A 594 -13.28 -31.77 47.91
CA VAL A 594 -14.59 -31.60 48.58
C VAL A 594 -15.08 -32.95 49.12
N SER A 595 -15.46 -33.00 50.40
CA SER A 595 -16.00 -34.19 51.05
C SER A 595 -17.31 -33.90 51.78
N GLY A 596 -18.31 -34.77 51.65
CA GLY A 596 -19.59 -34.63 52.34
C GLY A 596 -20.37 -35.93 52.49
N VAL A 597 -21.65 -35.82 52.87
CA VAL A 597 -22.61 -36.92 52.92
C VAL A 597 -23.49 -36.86 51.67
N ASP A 598 -24.41 -35.89 51.58
CA ASP A 598 -25.34 -35.72 50.45
C ASP A 598 -25.19 -34.34 49.78
N TYR A 599 -25.56 -34.27 48.49
CA TYR A 599 -25.52 -33.02 47.69
C TYR A 599 -24.12 -32.41 47.64
N VAL A 600 -23.16 -33.19 47.16
CA VAL A 600 -21.74 -32.82 47.18
C VAL A 600 -21.27 -32.52 45.75
N GLY A 601 -20.72 -31.33 45.53
CA GLY A 601 -20.18 -30.89 44.25
C GLY A 601 -18.79 -30.27 44.37
N GLY A 602 -17.93 -30.42 43.36
CA GLY A 602 -16.60 -29.81 43.39
C GLY A 602 -16.62 -28.28 43.45
N LEU A 603 -17.58 -27.65 42.76
CA LEU A 603 -17.77 -26.20 42.77
C LEU A 603 -19.02 -25.79 43.57
N VAL A 604 -20.16 -26.44 43.31
CA VAL A 604 -21.45 -26.10 43.93
C VAL A 604 -22.13 -27.36 44.49
N GLY A 605 -22.54 -27.37 45.75
CA GLY A 605 -23.27 -28.52 46.31
C GLY A 605 -24.65 -28.69 45.67
N TYR A 606 -25.46 -27.63 45.71
CA TYR A 606 -26.83 -27.62 45.17
C TYR A 606 -27.11 -26.33 44.39
N ASN A 607 -27.53 -26.44 43.14
CA ASN A 607 -27.95 -25.33 42.28
C ASN A 607 -29.46 -25.38 42.05
N TYR A 608 -30.19 -24.41 42.63
CA TYR A 608 -31.64 -24.27 42.52
C TYR A 608 -31.98 -23.04 41.65
N GLY A 609 -32.20 -23.24 40.36
CA GLY A 609 -32.57 -22.19 39.41
C GLY A 609 -31.47 -21.21 38.99
N GLY A 610 -30.24 -21.35 39.53
CA GLY A 610 -29.11 -20.49 39.17
C GLY A 610 -28.45 -20.83 37.84
N ALA A 611 -27.73 -19.86 37.28
CA ALA A 611 -26.89 -20.05 36.09
C ALA A 611 -25.43 -20.26 36.50
N ILE A 612 -24.82 -21.33 36.00
CA ILE A 612 -23.39 -21.61 36.13
C ILE A 612 -22.80 -21.63 34.73
N SER A 613 -21.85 -20.73 34.45
CA SER A 613 -21.25 -20.61 33.12
C SER A 613 -19.74 -20.42 33.17
N ASN A 614 -19.03 -20.90 32.15
CA ASN A 614 -17.58 -20.77 32.05
C ASN A 614 -16.87 -21.19 33.36
N ALA A 615 -17.17 -22.40 33.85
CA ALA A 615 -16.77 -22.81 35.19
C ALA A 615 -16.18 -24.21 35.21
N TYR A 616 -15.26 -24.48 36.14
CA TYR A 616 -14.70 -25.83 36.23
C TYR A 616 -14.25 -26.25 37.63
N ALA A 617 -14.15 -27.56 37.83
CA ALA A 617 -13.61 -28.15 39.06
C ALA A 617 -12.58 -29.25 38.75
N THR A 618 -11.47 -29.26 39.49
CA THR A 618 -10.38 -30.26 39.31
C THR A 618 -10.09 -31.08 40.56
N GLY A 619 -10.56 -30.63 41.73
CA GLY A 619 -10.36 -31.34 43.00
C GLY A 619 -11.19 -32.61 43.10
N SER A 620 -10.73 -33.57 43.90
CA SER A 620 -11.47 -34.82 44.17
C SER A 620 -12.75 -34.53 44.97
N VAL A 621 -13.85 -35.20 44.62
CA VAL A 621 -15.15 -35.10 45.29
C VAL A 621 -15.54 -36.45 45.89
N SER A 622 -15.85 -36.49 47.18
CA SER A 622 -16.27 -37.71 47.89
C SER A 622 -17.56 -37.47 48.69
N GLY A 623 -18.57 -38.32 48.49
CA GLY A 623 -19.80 -38.33 49.27
C GLY A 623 -20.09 -39.72 49.84
N SER A 624 -20.52 -39.80 51.10
CA SER A 624 -20.96 -41.09 51.68
C SER A 624 -22.43 -41.43 51.42
N GLY A 625 -23.20 -40.49 50.87
CA GLY A 625 -24.63 -40.61 50.58
C GLY A 625 -24.97 -40.39 49.10
N ASP A 626 -26.10 -39.73 48.83
CA ASP A 626 -26.66 -39.52 47.49
C ASP A 626 -26.23 -38.18 46.85
N TYR A 627 -26.30 -38.12 45.52
CA TYR A 627 -26.12 -36.89 44.71
C TYR A 627 -24.72 -36.29 44.79
N VAL A 628 -23.74 -37.03 44.27
CA VAL A 628 -22.34 -36.60 44.24
C VAL A 628 -21.94 -36.28 42.80
N GLY A 629 -21.53 -35.03 42.55
CA GLY A 629 -21.14 -34.56 41.22
C GLY A 629 -19.73 -33.97 41.17
N GLY A 630 -19.01 -34.15 40.08
CA GLY A 630 -17.67 -33.58 39.93
C GLY A 630 -17.64 -32.05 39.92
N LEU A 631 -18.66 -31.40 39.33
CA LEU A 631 -18.83 -29.94 39.36
C LEU A 631 -19.96 -29.53 40.31
N VAL A 632 -21.14 -30.14 40.15
CA VAL A 632 -22.36 -29.77 40.88
C VAL A 632 -23.01 -31.01 41.48
N GLY A 633 -23.34 -31.02 42.77
CA GLY A 633 -24.06 -32.18 43.35
C GLY A 633 -25.43 -32.35 42.72
N VAL A 634 -26.26 -31.30 42.77
CA VAL A 634 -27.61 -31.28 42.18
C VAL A 634 -27.90 -30.00 41.41
N ASN A 635 -28.56 -30.11 40.25
CA ASN A 635 -29.06 -28.97 39.46
C ASN A 635 -30.58 -29.11 39.22
N THR A 636 -31.41 -28.22 39.77
CA THR A 636 -32.88 -28.30 39.60
C THR A 636 -33.54 -26.94 39.32
N ASN A 637 -34.87 -26.96 39.18
CA ASN A 637 -35.72 -25.77 39.05
C ASN A 637 -35.29 -24.88 37.88
N SER A 638 -35.06 -25.50 36.71
CA SER A 638 -34.56 -24.82 35.51
C SER A 638 -33.16 -24.18 35.64
N GLY A 639 -32.36 -24.59 36.62
CA GLY A 639 -30.96 -24.19 36.73
C GLY A 639 -30.17 -24.55 35.47
N THR A 640 -29.22 -23.70 35.08
CA THR A 640 -28.45 -23.87 33.83
C THR A 640 -26.97 -24.08 34.12
N ILE A 641 -26.35 -25.02 33.42
CA ILE A 641 -24.90 -25.26 33.43
C ILE A 641 -24.42 -25.20 31.98
N SER A 642 -23.50 -24.28 31.67
CA SER A 642 -23.00 -24.08 30.30
C SER A 642 -21.50 -23.83 30.26
N ASN A 643 -20.84 -24.31 29.21
CA ASN A 643 -19.40 -24.16 29.01
C ASN A 643 -18.59 -24.51 30.27
N ALA A 644 -18.90 -25.65 30.87
CA ALA A 644 -18.32 -26.06 32.13
C ALA A 644 -17.65 -27.43 32.04
N TYR A 645 -16.68 -27.70 32.91
CA TYR A 645 -16.09 -29.03 32.97
C TYR A 645 -15.62 -29.48 34.35
N ALA A 646 -15.52 -30.80 34.57
CA ALA A 646 -14.95 -31.38 35.77
C ALA A 646 -13.90 -32.45 35.43
N THR A 647 -12.79 -32.49 36.19
CA THR A 647 -11.69 -33.44 35.96
C THR A 647 -11.23 -34.21 37.19
N GLY A 648 -11.71 -33.84 38.38
CA GLY A 648 -11.40 -34.54 39.62
C GLY A 648 -12.10 -35.91 39.73
N SER A 649 -11.56 -36.81 40.54
CA SER A 649 -12.19 -38.09 40.84
C SER A 649 -13.46 -37.90 41.65
N VAL A 650 -14.52 -38.64 41.32
CA VAL A 650 -15.82 -38.57 42.00
C VAL A 650 -16.14 -39.91 42.64
N LEU A 651 -16.32 -39.95 43.96
CA LEU A 651 -16.68 -41.15 44.72
C LEU A 651 -17.99 -40.89 45.47
N GLY A 652 -18.97 -41.79 45.35
CA GLY A 652 -20.26 -41.64 46.01
C GLY A 652 -20.97 -42.98 46.23
N ALA A 653 -22.01 -43.00 47.06
CA ALA A 653 -22.77 -44.21 47.33
C ALA A 653 -23.86 -44.47 46.27
N SER A 654 -24.58 -43.44 45.84
CA SER A 654 -25.66 -43.55 44.85
C SER A 654 -25.93 -42.18 44.16
N GLN A 655 -26.42 -42.20 42.92
CA GLN A 655 -26.58 -41.00 42.06
C GLN A 655 -25.28 -40.18 41.94
N VAL A 656 -24.24 -40.85 41.45
CA VAL A 656 -22.90 -40.28 41.24
C VAL A 656 -22.72 -39.90 39.78
N GLY A 657 -22.26 -38.69 39.50
CA GLY A 657 -22.00 -38.23 38.15
C GLY A 657 -20.69 -37.47 38.00
N GLY A 658 -19.98 -37.72 36.89
CA GLY A 658 -18.70 -37.06 36.64
C GLY A 658 -18.79 -35.54 36.50
N LEU A 659 -19.94 -35.00 36.05
CA LEU A 659 -20.22 -33.56 36.05
C LEU A 659 -21.25 -33.19 37.13
N VAL A 660 -22.44 -33.82 37.06
CA VAL A 660 -23.56 -33.53 37.96
C VAL A 660 -24.12 -34.84 38.56
N GLY A 661 -24.37 -34.87 39.86
CA GLY A 661 -24.96 -36.05 40.53
C GLY A 661 -26.42 -36.30 40.13
N SER A 662 -27.25 -35.25 40.15
CA SER A 662 -28.63 -35.28 39.63
C SER A 662 -29.02 -33.96 38.95
N ASN A 663 -29.74 -34.06 37.82
CA ASN A 663 -30.13 -32.90 37.02
C ASN A 663 -31.61 -32.95 36.59
N ASP A 664 -32.36 -31.92 37.00
CA ASP A 664 -33.70 -31.54 36.51
C ASP A 664 -33.66 -30.16 35.80
N GLY A 665 -32.47 -29.58 35.64
CA GLY A 665 -32.24 -28.35 34.88
C GLY A 665 -31.70 -28.59 33.46
N SER A 666 -31.03 -27.59 32.90
CA SER A 666 -30.39 -27.67 31.57
C SER A 666 -28.87 -27.70 31.66
N ILE A 667 -28.25 -28.60 30.90
CA ILE A 667 -26.80 -28.68 30.74
C ILE A 667 -26.48 -28.55 29.25
N SER A 668 -25.60 -27.63 28.88
CA SER A 668 -25.17 -27.41 27.50
C SER A 668 -23.65 -27.27 27.39
N SER A 669 -23.06 -27.81 26.31
CA SER A 669 -21.63 -27.68 26.00
C SER A 669 -20.70 -27.92 27.19
N SER A 670 -21.00 -28.92 28.02
CA SER A 670 -20.29 -29.17 29.28
C SER A 670 -19.84 -30.62 29.40
N PHE A 671 -18.66 -30.81 29.98
CA PHE A 671 -17.89 -32.06 29.84
C PHE A 671 -17.34 -32.57 31.17
N TYR A 672 -17.05 -33.85 31.28
CA TYR A 672 -16.34 -34.38 32.45
C TYR A 672 -15.31 -35.44 32.07
N ALA A 673 -14.26 -35.55 32.87
CA ALA A 673 -13.24 -36.57 32.68
C ALA A 673 -13.75 -37.94 33.14
N THR A 674 -13.63 -38.95 32.27
CA THR A 674 -13.92 -40.36 32.60
C THR A 674 -12.68 -41.07 33.14
N THR A 675 -11.50 -40.55 32.82
CA THR A 675 -10.20 -41.09 33.20
C THR A 675 -9.27 -39.99 33.69
N ASN A 676 -8.29 -40.35 34.53
CA ASN A 676 -7.18 -39.45 34.86
C ASN A 676 -6.15 -39.40 33.71
N ALA A 677 -5.09 -38.62 33.91
CA ALA A 677 -4.00 -38.51 32.93
C ALA A 677 -3.28 -39.83 32.61
N ALA A 678 -3.36 -40.85 33.47
CA ALA A 678 -2.82 -42.19 33.23
C ALA A 678 -3.80 -43.14 32.52
N GLY A 679 -5.01 -42.68 32.20
CA GLY A 679 -6.06 -43.50 31.58
C GLY A 679 -6.85 -44.38 32.55
N ASN A 680 -6.63 -44.25 33.87
CA ASN A 680 -7.39 -44.99 34.87
C ASN A 680 -8.76 -44.35 35.09
N PRO A 681 -9.85 -45.12 35.28
CA PRO A 681 -11.17 -44.57 35.55
C PRO A 681 -11.19 -43.82 36.89
N ILE A 682 -11.91 -42.70 36.94
CA ILE A 682 -11.93 -41.80 38.12
C ILE A 682 -13.30 -41.58 38.75
N ASN A 683 -14.39 -41.97 38.08
CA ASN A 683 -15.75 -41.85 38.59
C ASN A 683 -16.19 -43.20 39.14
N ASN A 684 -16.31 -43.28 40.47
CA ASN A 684 -16.60 -44.49 41.24
C ASN A 684 -15.77 -45.72 40.80
N ASN A 685 -14.47 -45.52 40.59
CA ASN A 685 -13.53 -46.54 40.11
C ASN A 685 -13.91 -47.23 38.78
N GLY A 686 -14.76 -46.59 37.96
CA GLY A 686 -15.22 -47.16 36.69
C GLY A 686 -16.35 -48.17 36.83
N ASP A 687 -16.99 -48.24 38.00
CA ASP A 687 -18.15 -49.10 38.22
C ASP A 687 -19.35 -48.64 37.37
N THR A 688 -19.99 -49.58 36.68
CA THR A 688 -21.13 -49.36 35.77
C THR A 688 -22.41 -50.05 36.24
N VAL A 689 -22.50 -50.49 37.50
CA VAL A 689 -23.69 -51.21 38.01
C VAL A 689 -24.94 -50.30 38.00
N ALA A 690 -26.11 -50.90 37.71
CA ALA A 690 -27.40 -50.20 37.68
C ALA A 690 -27.70 -49.51 39.03
N GLY A 691 -27.74 -48.17 39.02
CA GLY A 691 -27.77 -47.30 40.20
C GLY A 691 -26.86 -46.06 40.07
N PHE A 692 -25.94 -46.08 39.10
CA PHE A 692 -25.02 -44.97 38.77
C PHE A 692 -25.46 -44.19 37.51
N ASP A 693 -26.71 -43.72 37.50
CA ASP A 693 -27.30 -43.00 36.35
C ASP A 693 -26.77 -41.56 36.17
N GLY A 694 -26.03 -41.02 37.16
CA GLY A 694 -25.49 -39.65 37.15
C GLY A 694 -24.38 -39.42 36.09
N ASN A 695 -23.77 -40.48 35.57
CA ASN A 695 -22.82 -40.39 34.45
C ASN A 695 -23.48 -39.93 33.13
N ALA A 696 -24.81 -39.80 33.07
CA ALA A 696 -25.53 -39.29 31.90
C ALA A 696 -25.68 -37.75 31.86
N TYR A 697 -25.38 -37.03 32.96
CA TYR A 697 -25.63 -35.59 33.07
C TYR A 697 -24.42 -34.75 32.65
N GLY A 698 -24.16 -34.72 31.34
CA GLY A 698 -23.02 -34.04 30.71
C GLY A 698 -22.34 -34.94 29.67
N THR A 699 -21.34 -34.42 28.96
CA THR A 699 -20.62 -35.21 27.95
C THR A 699 -19.32 -35.77 28.52
N GLY A 700 -19.27 -37.08 28.77
CA GLY A 700 -18.07 -37.77 29.25
C GLY A 700 -16.97 -37.82 28.20
N LYS A 701 -15.73 -37.51 28.59
CA LYS A 701 -14.53 -37.51 27.75
C LYS A 701 -13.36 -38.08 28.51
N THR A 702 -12.47 -38.81 27.83
CA THR A 702 -11.20 -39.19 28.44
C THR A 702 -10.34 -37.96 28.72
N TRP A 703 -9.37 -38.06 29.63
CA TRP A 703 -8.42 -36.96 29.85
C TRP A 703 -7.75 -36.51 28.53
N ALA A 704 -7.33 -37.47 27.70
CA ALA A 704 -6.69 -37.19 26.42
C ALA A 704 -7.60 -36.35 25.49
N GLU A 705 -8.89 -36.68 25.38
CA GLU A 705 -9.84 -35.88 24.58
C GLU A 705 -10.08 -34.48 25.16
N LEU A 706 -10.09 -34.32 26.49
CA LEU A 706 -10.27 -33.01 27.14
C LEU A 706 -9.08 -32.07 26.95
N THR A 707 -7.95 -32.56 26.47
CA THR A 707 -6.82 -31.70 26.09
C THR A 707 -6.90 -31.20 24.65
N GLN A 708 -7.88 -31.67 23.87
CA GLN A 708 -8.03 -31.31 22.45
C GLN A 708 -9.02 -30.17 22.27
N ALA A 709 -8.62 -29.09 21.59
CA ALA A 709 -9.46 -27.93 21.31
C ALA A 709 -10.74 -28.30 20.54
N SER A 710 -10.65 -29.30 19.65
CA SER A 710 -11.78 -29.81 18.87
C SER A 710 -12.94 -30.35 19.73
N THR A 711 -12.65 -30.77 20.97
CA THR A 711 -13.67 -31.26 21.91
C THR A 711 -14.65 -30.15 22.33
N PHE A 712 -14.20 -28.89 22.36
CA PHE A 712 -14.94 -27.75 22.90
C PHE A 712 -15.55 -26.88 21.79
N THR A 713 -16.05 -27.52 20.73
CA THR A 713 -16.68 -26.80 19.61
C THR A 713 -17.82 -25.91 20.12
N GLY A 714 -17.82 -24.63 19.76
CA GLY A 714 -18.79 -23.63 20.20
C GLY A 714 -18.40 -22.85 21.47
N TRP A 715 -17.31 -23.21 22.15
CA TRP A 715 -16.76 -22.39 23.22
C TRP A 715 -16.04 -21.15 22.65
N SER A 716 -16.03 -20.05 23.41
CA SER A 716 -15.09 -18.95 23.19
C SER A 716 -13.70 -19.39 23.67
N ILE A 717 -13.00 -20.17 22.84
CA ILE A 717 -11.73 -20.83 23.17
C ILE A 717 -10.70 -20.60 22.06
N ALA A 718 -9.44 -20.41 22.44
CA ALA A 718 -8.36 -20.24 21.49
C ALA A 718 -7.12 -21.08 21.85
N THR A 719 -6.36 -21.47 20.83
CA THR A 719 -5.14 -22.29 20.98
C THR A 719 -3.83 -21.49 21.08
N THR A 720 -3.88 -20.20 20.77
CA THR A 720 -2.74 -19.27 20.81
C THR A 720 -3.05 -17.96 21.53
N GLY A 721 -2.12 -17.47 22.34
CA GLY A 721 -2.24 -16.25 23.16
C GLY A 721 -2.66 -14.99 22.41
N GLY A 722 -3.19 -14.01 23.16
CA GLY A 722 -3.51 -12.67 22.64
C GLY A 722 -4.90 -12.50 22.02
N SER A 723 -5.73 -13.54 21.99
CA SER A 723 -7.12 -13.45 21.55
C SER A 723 -8.07 -13.04 22.69
N ASN A 724 -9.21 -12.43 22.35
CA ASN A 724 -10.28 -12.09 23.31
C ASN A 724 -11.14 -13.29 23.74
N ALA A 725 -10.65 -14.52 23.59
CA ALA A 725 -11.37 -15.72 24.00
C ALA A 725 -11.46 -15.81 25.53
N ILE A 726 -12.58 -16.34 26.05
CA ILE A 726 -12.75 -16.57 27.50
C ILE A 726 -11.80 -17.67 27.97
N TRP A 727 -11.60 -18.69 27.12
CA TRP A 727 -10.81 -19.87 27.42
C TRP A 727 -9.53 -19.93 26.57
N ARG A 728 -8.46 -20.37 27.22
CA ARG A 728 -7.20 -20.78 26.59
C ARG A 728 -7.09 -22.29 26.65
N ILE A 729 -6.71 -22.94 25.55
CA ILE A 729 -6.30 -24.35 25.58
C ILE A 729 -4.96 -24.50 24.88
N TYR A 730 -4.01 -25.17 25.51
CA TYR A 730 -2.78 -25.60 24.85
C TYR A 730 -3.03 -26.98 24.27
N ASP A 731 -3.36 -27.01 22.98
CA ASP A 731 -3.90 -28.18 22.30
C ASP A 731 -3.01 -29.42 22.46
N GLY A 732 -3.57 -30.48 23.06
CA GLY A 732 -2.88 -31.72 23.42
C GLY A 732 -2.09 -31.70 24.73
N TYR A 733 -2.02 -30.57 25.44
CA TYR A 733 -1.21 -30.39 26.65
C TYR A 733 -2.00 -30.00 27.89
N SER A 734 -3.02 -29.15 27.76
CA SER A 734 -3.83 -28.68 28.88
C SER A 734 -5.32 -28.88 28.62
N GLY A 735 -6.13 -28.99 29.67
CA GLY A 735 -7.55 -28.68 29.56
C GLY A 735 -7.79 -27.18 29.33
N PRO A 736 -9.03 -26.73 29.07
CA PRO A 736 -9.36 -25.31 28.97
C PRO A 736 -9.04 -24.56 30.27
N LEU A 737 -8.32 -23.45 30.16
CA LEU A 737 -7.93 -22.55 31.23
C LEU A 737 -8.70 -21.24 31.08
N LEU A 738 -9.20 -20.67 32.17
CA LEU A 738 -9.85 -19.37 32.14
C LEU A 738 -8.80 -18.28 31.89
N ARG A 739 -8.96 -17.50 30.82
CA ARG A 739 -7.98 -16.47 30.44
C ARG A 739 -7.84 -15.38 31.50
N SER A 740 -8.88 -15.15 32.30
CA SER A 740 -8.92 -14.14 33.37
C SER A 740 -7.85 -14.28 34.46
N PHE A 741 -7.21 -15.45 34.58
CA PHE A 741 -6.16 -15.70 35.56
C PHE A 741 -4.79 -15.99 34.93
N LEU A 742 -4.64 -15.81 33.61
CA LEU A 742 -3.37 -16.04 32.90
C LEU A 742 -2.61 -14.73 32.71
N LYS A 743 -1.28 -14.78 32.91
CA LYS A 743 -0.40 -13.64 32.62
C LYS A 743 0.00 -13.63 31.15
N SER A 744 -0.14 -12.51 30.46
CA SER A 744 0.32 -12.38 29.08
C SER A 744 1.84 -12.57 28.96
N VAL A 745 2.28 -13.41 28.01
CA VAL A 745 3.70 -13.53 27.63
C VAL A 745 3.82 -13.73 26.12
N THR A 746 4.80 -13.06 25.53
CA THR A 746 5.15 -13.24 24.12
C THR A 746 6.45 -14.02 24.00
N VAL A 747 6.38 -15.18 23.36
CA VAL A 747 7.53 -15.98 22.96
C VAL A 747 7.87 -15.62 21.52
N THR A 748 9.07 -15.07 21.31
CA THR A 748 9.57 -14.73 19.97
C THR A 748 10.56 -15.80 19.54
N VAL A 749 10.28 -16.45 18.40
CA VAL A 749 11.26 -17.33 17.76
C VAL A 749 12.36 -16.45 17.18
N ASN A 750 13.60 -16.72 17.55
CA ASN A 750 14.73 -15.93 17.08
C ASN A 750 14.98 -16.20 15.59
N ASP A 751 15.34 -15.16 14.85
CA ASP A 751 15.78 -15.29 13.47
C ASP A 751 17.00 -16.23 13.41
N VAL A 752 16.96 -17.18 12.48
CA VAL A 752 18.07 -18.11 12.27
C VAL A 752 18.83 -17.67 11.03
N ALA A 753 20.16 -17.55 11.18
CA ALA A 753 21.04 -17.31 10.06
C ALA A 753 20.84 -18.40 8.99
N GLY A 754 20.38 -17.98 7.80
CA GLY A 754 20.15 -18.92 6.72
C GLY A 754 21.39 -19.18 5.86
N LYS A 755 21.21 -19.98 4.81
CA LYS A 755 22.25 -20.39 3.87
C LYS A 755 22.09 -19.72 2.51
N THR A 756 23.10 -19.78 1.67
CA THR A 756 22.92 -19.58 0.22
C THR A 756 22.30 -20.83 -0.38
N TYR A 757 21.42 -20.65 -1.36
CA TYR A 757 20.81 -21.72 -2.13
C TYR A 757 21.87 -22.70 -2.63
N ASP A 758 21.65 -23.99 -2.34
CA ASP A 758 22.62 -25.09 -2.54
C ASP A 758 21.95 -26.33 -3.15
N SER A 759 20.74 -26.18 -3.71
CA SER A 759 19.84 -27.24 -4.21
C SER A 759 19.33 -28.25 -3.18
N ASN A 760 19.74 -28.21 -1.90
CA ASN A 760 19.37 -29.23 -0.91
C ASN A 760 18.22 -28.79 0.02
N THR A 761 17.23 -29.67 0.21
CA THR A 761 16.27 -29.54 1.32
C THR A 761 16.97 -29.84 2.65
N GLY A 762 16.82 -28.98 3.66
CA GLY A 762 17.51 -29.15 4.95
C GLY A 762 16.67 -28.68 6.13
N TRP A 763 17.05 -29.14 7.32
CA TRP A 763 16.45 -28.74 8.59
C TRP A 763 17.11 -27.45 9.10
N VAL A 764 16.31 -26.56 9.68
CA VAL A 764 16.82 -25.31 10.30
C VAL A 764 17.42 -25.67 11.66
N ALA A 765 18.74 -25.78 11.71
CA ALA A 765 19.46 -26.02 12.96
C ALA A 765 19.62 -24.71 13.77
N GLY A 766 19.62 -24.80 15.10
CA GLY A 766 19.91 -23.66 15.97
C GLY A 766 18.75 -22.69 16.20
N ALA A 767 17.52 -23.07 15.83
CA ALA A 767 16.34 -22.31 16.24
C ALA A 767 16.27 -22.24 17.77
N SER A 768 16.03 -21.03 18.28
CA SER A 768 15.87 -20.73 19.70
C SER A 768 14.70 -19.75 19.86
N TYR A 769 14.25 -19.53 21.09
CA TYR A 769 13.26 -18.51 21.38
C TYR A 769 13.72 -17.60 22.51
N SER A 770 13.19 -16.40 22.56
CA SER A 770 13.23 -15.49 23.71
C SER A 770 11.82 -15.23 24.22
N SER A 771 11.70 -14.82 25.49
CA SER A 771 10.42 -14.47 26.11
C SER A 771 10.39 -12.97 26.43
N SER A 772 9.22 -12.35 26.36
CA SER A 772 9.00 -11.00 26.89
C SER A 772 9.10 -10.93 28.42
N ASP A 773 8.92 -12.08 29.08
CA ASP A 773 9.13 -12.26 30.52
C ASP A 773 10.12 -13.42 30.74
N ASN A 774 11.36 -13.10 31.11
CA ASN A 774 12.40 -14.10 31.36
C ASN A 774 12.16 -14.90 32.65
N SER A 775 11.24 -14.47 33.51
CA SER A 775 10.82 -15.22 34.70
C SER A 775 9.68 -16.19 34.40
N ALA A 776 9.15 -16.20 33.18
CA ALA A 776 8.05 -17.06 32.78
C ALA A 776 8.43 -18.54 32.84
N ASN A 777 7.77 -19.28 33.73
CA ASN A 777 7.93 -20.73 33.86
C ASN A 777 7.01 -21.45 32.86
N LEU A 778 7.40 -21.45 31.59
CA LEU A 778 6.66 -22.15 30.53
C LEU A 778 6.93 -23.66 30.58
N LEU A 779 5.88 -24.46 30.43
CA LEU A 779 5.96 -25.92 30.48
C LEU A 779 6.20 -26.50 29.07
N GLY A 780 6.64 -27.75 29.01
CA GLY A 780 6.84 -28.49 27.77
C GLY A 780 8.20 -28.28 27.13
N SER A 781 8.28 -28.44 25.80
CA SER A 781 9.51 -28.29 25.04
C SER A 781 9.20 -27.66 23.69
N ALA A 782 9.98 -26.64 23.33
CA ALA A 782 9.80 -25.95 22.06
C ALA A 782 10.06 -26.89 20.88
N SER A 783 9.07 -26.99 20.00
CA SER A 783 9.13 -27.69 18.74
C SER A 783 8.98 -26.67 17.61
N TYR A 784 10.02 -26.52 16.80
CA TYR A 784 10.06 -25.51 15.75
C TYR A 784 9.52 -26.06 14.43
N THR A 785 8.87 -25.19 13.65
CA THR A 785 8.39 -25.57 12.31
C THR A 785 9.57 -25.90 11.39
N ASN A 786 9.47 -27.01 10.67
CA ASN A 786 10.47 -27.41 9.69
C ASN A 786 10.30 -26.66 8.37
N VAL A 787 11.37 -26.02 7.90
CA VAL A 787 11.40 -25.38 6.58
C VAL A 787 11.77 -26.44 5.53
N ALA A 788 10.77 -27.17 5.03
CA ALA A 788 10.95 -28.25 4.06
C ALA A 788 11.02 -27.74 2.60
N THR A 789 11.92 -26.80 2.32
CA THR A 789 12.11 -26.23 0.97
C THR A 789 13.60 -26.06 0.66
N ARG A 790 13.94 -26.21 -0.61
CA ARG A 790 15.28 -25.92 -1.13
C ARG A 790 15.41 -24.49 -1.67
N ASN A 791 14.29 -23.85 -2.02
CA ASN A 791 14.27 -22.63 -2.81
C ASN A 791 14.75 -21.40 -2.02
N ALA A 792 15.26 -20.40 -2.73
CA ALA A 792 15.63 -19.13 -2.11
C ALA A 792 14.38 -18.34 -1.71
N GLY A 793 14.45 -17.69 -0.56
CA GLY A 793 13.33 -16.95 0.02
C GLY A 793 13.46 -16.78 1.52
N THR A 794 12.55 -16.02 2.11
CA THR A 794 12.41 -15.89 3.57
C THR A 794 11.22 -16.70 4.03
N TYR A 795 11.45 -17.60 4.98
CA TYR A 795 10.46 -18.53 5.49
C TYR A 795 10.21 -18.25 6.98
N ALA A 796 8.93 -18.23 7.39
CA ALA A 796 8.57 -18.04 8.78
C ALA A 796 8.87 -19.29 9.61
N LEU A 797 9.46 -19.12 10.78
CA LEU A 797 9.68 -20.14 11.79
C LEU A 797 8.59 -20.03 12.85
N GLY A 798 7.73 -21.04 12.92
CA GLY A 798 6.76 -21.19 14.00
C GLY A 798 7.32 -22.00 15.17
N LEU A 799 6.60 -21.97 16.29
CA LEU A 799 6.91 -22.73 17.49
C LEU A 799 5.62 -23.34 18.06
N THR A 800 5.70 -24.60 18.50
CA THR A 800 4.67 -25.32 19.25
C THR A 800 5.30 -26.06 20.44
N GLY A 801 4.49 -26.76 21.25
CA GLY A 801 4.99 -27.63 22.34
C GLY A 801 5.29 -26.94 23.67
N LEU A 802 5.26 -25.59 23.71
CA LEU A 802 5.21 -24.84 24.96
C LEU A 802 3.76 -24.66 25.41
N TYR A 803 3.51 -24.81 26.70
CA TYR A 803 2.17 -24.68 27.30
C TYR A 803 2.23 -24.10 28.72
N SER A 804 1.06 -23.86 29.31
CA SER A 804 0.93 -23.37 30.68
C SER A 804 -0.24 -24.00 31.43
N ASN A 805 -0.42 -23.62 32.69
CA ASN A 805 -1.53 -24.01 33.57
C ASN A 805 -2.33 -22.77 34.01
N GLN A 806 -3.38 -22.95 34.82
CA GLN A 806 -4.35 -21.89 35.14
C GLN A 806 -3.74 -20.64 35.80
N GLU A 807 -2.69 -20.79 36.62
CA GLU A 807 -2.01 -19.67 37.29
C GLU A 807 -0.75 -19.21 36.54
N GLY A 808 -0.56 -19.75 35.33
CA GLY A 808 0.58 -19.48 34.49
C GLY A 808 0.32 -18.36 33.48
N TYR A 809 0.49 -18.68 32.21
CA TYR A 809 0.65 -17.68 31.16
C TYR A 809 -0.30 -17.89 29.97
N ASP A 810 -0.69 -16.79 29.33
CA ASP A 810 -1.32 -16.71 28.02
C ASP A 810 -0.24 -16.50 26.94
N ILE A 811 0.22 -17.58 26.31
CA ILE A 811 1.43 -17.60 25.47
C ILE A 811 1.09 -17.19 24.04
N THR A 812 1.56 -16.01 23.65
CA THR A 812 1.55 -15.54 22.27
C THR A 812 2.87 -15.92 21.60
N VAL A 813 2.82 -16.43 20.36
CA VAL A 813 4.03 -16.78 19.60
C VAL A 813 4.24 -15.79 18.47
N ALA A 814 5.37 -15.07 18.49
CA ALA A 814 5.85 -14.27 17.37
C ALA A 814 6.82 -15.11 16.53
N ALA A 815 6.53 -15.22 15.23
CA ALA A 815 7.34 -16.00 14.31
C ALA A 815 8.68 -15.30 14.03
N GLY A 816 9.74 -16.11 13.99
CA GLY A 816 11.05 -15.70 13.48
C GLY A 816 11.15 -15.99 12.00
N SER A 817 12.32 -15.73 11.42
CA SER A 817 12.57 -15.97 10.01
C SER A 817 13.83 -16.80 9.75
N TYR A 818 13.80 -17.49 8.62
CA TYR A 818 14.94 -18.20 8.05
C TYR A 818 15.04 -17.86 6.56
N THR A 819 16.14 -17.22 6.16
CA THR A 819 16.32 -16.75 4.78
C THR A 819 17.32 -17.61 4.02
N ILE A 820 16.87 -18.31 2.98
CA ILE A 820 17.75 -18.92 1.98
C ILE A 820 18.09 -17.84 0.96
N ALA A 821 19.32 -17.33 0.98
CA ALA A 821 19.80 -16.32 0.04
C ALA A 821 19.95 -16.93 -1.36
N LYS A 822 19.69 -16.14 -2.41
CA LYS A 822 19.87 -16.58 -3.80
C LYS A 822 21.34 -16.90 -4.09
N ALA A 823 21.59 -17.95 -4.87
CA ALA A 823 22.89 -18.22 -5.46
C ALA A 823 23.20 -17.21 -6.59
N THR A 824 24.43 -17.18 -7.10
CA THR A 824 24.85 -16.20 -8.10
C THR A 824 25.18 -16.86 -9.43
N ILE A 825 24.56 -16.40 -10.51
CA ILE A 825 25.06 -16.62 -11.87
C ILE A 825 25.92 -15.42 -12.24
N SER A 826 27.22 -15.68 -12.41
CA SER A 826 28.22 -14.65 -12.68
C SER A 826 28.22 -14.17 -14.14
N ALA A 827 27.94 -15.09 -15.07
CA ALA A 827 27.86 -14.84 -16.50
C ALA A 827 26.98 -15.89 -17.19
N VAL A 828 26.38 -15.50 -18.32
CA VAL A 828 25.73 -16.42 -19.27
C VAL A 828 26.60 -16.50 -20.52
N THR A 829 26.94 -17.71 -20.93
CA THR A 829 27.83 -18.02 -22.07
C THR A 829 27.07 -18.75 -23.17
N ASP A 830 27.72 -18.97 -24.31
CA ASP A 830 27.24 -19.86 -25.37
C ASP A 830 25.90 -19.48 -26.03
N ILE A 831 25.46 -18.22 -25.84
CA ILE A 831 24.41 -17.63 -26.68
C ILE A 831 24.99 -17.43 -28.08
N SER A 832 24.30 -17.97 -29.09
CA SER A 832 24.71 -17.87 -30.50
C SER A 832 23.89 -16.83 -31.25
N ALA A 833 24.46 -16.28 -32.32
CA ALA A 833 23.76 -15.39 -33.25
C ALA A 833 23.77 -16.00 -34.65
N SER A 834 22.66 -15.85 -35.37
CA SER A 834 22.57 -16.34 -36.74
C SER A 834 23.28 -15.40 -37.72
N ASN A 835 23.98 -15.98 -38.70
CA ASN A 835 24.47 -15.25 -39.86
C ASN A 835 23.29 -14.62 -40.63
N LYS A 836 23.52 -13.46 -41.24
CA LYS A 836 22.51 -12.77 -42.05
C LYS A 836 23.09 -12.22 -43.34
N THR A 837 22.22 -11.95 -44.32
CA THR A 837 22.55 -11.09 -45.46
C THR A 837 22.34 -9.64 -45.04
N TYR A 838 23.17 -8.74 -45.54
CA TYR A 838 23.09 -7.31 -45.29
C TYR A 838 21.68 -6.77 -45.58
N ASP A 839 21.06 -6.15 -44.58
CA ASP A 839 19.68 -5.65 -44.62
C ASP A 839 19.58 -4.20 -44.12
N ALA A 840 20.71 -3.50 -44.03
CA ALA A 840 20.86 -2.15 -43.49
C ALA A 840 20.54 -1.96 -41.99
N THR A 841 20.39 -3.03 -41.20
CA THR A 841 20.15 -2.96 -39.74
C THR A 841 21.27 -3.61 -38.92
N THR A 842 21.38 -3.23 -37.65
CA THR A 842 22.29 -3.87 -36.69
C THR A 842 21.65 -5.03 -35.92
N ALA A 843 20.36 -5.33 -36.10
CA ALA A 843 19.68 -6.36 -35.34
C ALA A 843 20.24 -7.76 -35.65
N ALA A 844 20.54 -8.53 -34.60
CA ALA A 844 20.94 -9.93 -34.68
C ALA A 844 19.84 -10.84 -34.13
N ASN A 845 19.64 -11.99 -34.77
CA ASN A 845 18.73 -13.01 -34.26
C ASN A 845 19.53 -14.00 -33.39
N LEU A 846 19.14 -14.13 -32.12
CA LEU A 846 19.85 -14.93 -31.13
C LEU A 846 19.19 -16.32 -30.96
N SER A 847 20.01 -17.34 -30.71
CA SER A 847 19.55 -18.60 -30.11
C SER A 847 20.24 -18.80 -28.76
N TYR A 848 19.44 -19.18 -27.78
CA TYR A 848 19.86 -19.44 -26.41
C TYR A 848 19.65 -20.90 -25.99
N ASP A 849 19.41 -21.81 -26.95
CA ASP A 849 19.16 -23.23 -26.68
C ASP A 849 20.36 -23.90 -25.98
N ASP A 850 21.57 -23.45 -26.30
CA ASP A 850 22.84 -23.95 -25.75
C ASP A 850 23.43 -23.04 -24.66
N ALA A 851 22.67 -22.08 -24.12
CA ALA A 851 23.20 -21.10 -23.17
C ALA A 851 23.79 -21.75 -21.90
N GLY A 852 25.05 -21.42 -21.60
CA GLY A 852 25.74 -21.83 -20.38
C GLY A 852 25.56 -20.84 -19.23
N PHE A 853 25.56 -21.32 -17.98
CA PHE A 853 25.35 -20.49 -16.79
C PHE A 853 26.49 -20.69 -15.78
N THR A 854 27.39 -19.70 -15.66
CA THR A 854 28.55 -19.79 -14.75
C THR A 854 28.12 -19.53 -13.31
N GLY A 855 28.19 -20.56 -12.46
CA GLY A 855 27.71 -20.54 -11.08
C GLY A 855 26.39 -21.28 -10.87
N ARG A 856 25.85 -21.92 -11.93
CA ARG A 856 24.70 -22.83 -11.81
C ARG A 856 25.10 -24.06 -11.01
N ILE A 857 24.26 -24.45 -10.06
CA ILE A 857 24.40 -25.67 -9.27
C ILE A 857 23.89 -26.85 -10.11
N ASP A 858 24.60 -27.98 -10.03
CA ASP A 858 24.28 -29.16 -10.82
C ASP A 858 22.88 -29.71 -10.50
N GLY A 859 22.15 -30.08 -11.55
CA GLY A 859 20.75 -30.54 -11.47
C GLY A 859 19.70 -29.45 -11.66
N ASP A 860 20.05 -28.17 -11.55
CA ASP A 860 19.09 -27.07 -11.68
C ASP A 860 18.74 -26.75 -13.13
N ALA A 861 17.46 -26.41 -13.36
CA ALA A 861 16.91 -26.01 -14.63
C ALA A 861 16.91 -24.48 -14.78
N LEU A 862 17.95 -23.96 -15.44
CA LEU A 862 18.06 -22.56 -15.89
C LEU A 862 18.00 -22.47 -17.41
N THR A 863 17.30 -21.45 -17.91
CA THR A 863 17.26 -21.06 -19.32
C THR A 863 17.44 -19.54 -19.44
N VAL A 864 17.54 -19.03 -20.67
CA VAL A 864 17.41 -17.58 -20.94
C VAL A 864 15.96 -17.34 -21.36
N ALA A 865 15.23 -16.52 -20.60
CA ALA A 865 13.85 -16.17 -20.93
C ALA A 865 13.79 -15.12 -22.05
N SER A 866 14.75 -14.20 -22.06
CA SER A 866 14.91 -13.19 -23.10
C SER A 866 16.31 -12.60 -23.10
N ALA A 867 16.74 -12.11 -24.26
CA ALA A 867 17.95 -11.34 -24.49
C ALA A 867 17.81 -10.58 -25.83
N SER A 868 18.57 -9.50 -26.03
CA SER A 868 18.61 -8.74 -27.29
C SER A 868 20.03 -8.71 -27.83
N GLY A 869 20.20 -8.94 -29.14
CA GLY A 869 21.49 -8.95 -29.81
C GLY A 869 21.59 -7.89 -30.89
N ALA A 870 22.71 -7.19 -30.95
CA ALA A 870 23.01 -6.24 -32.02
C ALA A 870 24.46 -6.36 -32.49
N PHE A 871 24.67 -6.34 -33.81
CA PHE A 871 25.98 -6.15 -34.39
C PHE A 871 26.52 -4.76 -34.05
N THR A 872 27.84 -4.64 -33.89
CA THR A 872 28.51 -3.36 -33.63
C THR A 872 28.24 -2.30 -34.70
N ASP A 873 28.00 -2.75 -35.94
CA ASP A 873 27.60 -1.93 -37.07
C ASP A 873 26.87 -2.79 -38.12
N LYS A 874 26.13 -2.13 -39.02
CA LYS A 874 25.31 -2.82 -40.04
C LYS A 874 26.11 -3.45 -41.17
N ASN A 875 27.41 -3.17 -41.32
CA ASN A 875 28.16 -3.44 -42.56
C ASN A 875 28.53 -4.91 -42.73
N ALA A 876 28.60 -5.37 -43.98
CA ALA A 876 28.99 -6.73 -44.32
C ALA A 876 30.42 -7.07 -43.84
N GLY A 877 30.61 -8.28 -43.33
CA GLY A 877 31.88 -8.78 -42.79
C GLY A 877 31.72 -10.14 -42.13
N THR A 878 32.83 -10.85 -41.98
CA THR A 878 32.90 -12.16 -41.31
C THR A 878 33.29 -11.99 -39.83
N GLY A 879 32.73 -12.83 -38.94
CA GLY A 879 33.06 -12.86 -37.52
C GLY A 879 32.75 -11.55 -36.79
N LYS A 880 31.71 -10.83 -37.21
CA LYS A 880 31.35 -9.55 -36.60
C LYS A 880 30.85 -9.78 -35.18
N ALA A 881 31.28 -8.91 -34.26
CA ALA A 881 30.83 -8.94 -32.88
C ALA A 881 29.34 -8.60 -32.78
N VAL A 882 28.64 -9.38 -31.97
CA VAL A 882 27.25 -9.19 -31.58
C VAL A 882 27.23 -8.96 -30.07
N ASP A 883 26.87 -7.75 -29.67
CA ASP A 883 26.68 -7.39 -28.26
C ASP A 883 25.29 -7.87 -27.83
N ILE A 884 25.26 -8.65 -26.75
CA ILE A 884 24.03 -9.19 -26.15
C ILE A 884 23.76 -8.43 -24.86
N THR A 885 22.56 -7.90 -24.71
CA THR A 885 22.11 -7.17 -23.53
C THR A 885 20.73 -7.62 -23.07
N GLY A 886 20.36 -7.28 -21.84
CA GLY A 886 19.02 -7.55 -21.32
C GLY A 886 18.75 -9.04 -21.09
N ILE A 887 19.78 -9.82 -20.76
CA ILE A 887 19.63 -11.25 -20.42
C ILE A 887 18.76 -11.38 -19.16
N VAL A 888 17.70 -12.17 -19.25
CA VAL A 888 16.82 -12.54 -18.13
C VAL A 888 16.87 -14.06 -17.93
N LEU A 889 17.13 -14.49 -16.69
CA LEU A 889 17.09 -15.92 -16.34
C LEU A 889 15.66 -16.45 -16.39
N GLY A 890 15.47 -17.62 -17.01
CA GLY A 890 14.25 -18.40 -17.05
C GLY A 890 14.48 -19.83 -16.54
N GLY A 891 13.45 -20.67 -16.59
CA GLY A 891 13.48 -22.02 -16.06
C GLY A 891 12.90 -22.14 -14.64
N ALA A 892 12.70 -23.38 -14.18
CA ALA A 892 12.05 -23.66 -12.91
C ALA A 892 12.84 -23.13 -11.70
N ASP A 893 14.17 -23.08 -11.81
CA ASP A 893 15.05 -22.69 -10.71
C ASP A 893 15.54 -21.23 -10.81
N ALA A 894 15.11 -20.46 -11.82
CA ALA A 894 15.58 -19.09 -12.06
C ALA A 894 15.42 -18.17 -10.85
N ALA A 895 14.33 -18.34 -10.10
CA ALA A 895 14.03 -17.55 -8.92
C ALA A 895 15.08 -17.74 -7.80
N ASN A 896 15.81 -18.85 -7.79
CA ASN A 896 16.83 -19.19 -6.81
C ASN A 896 18.17 -18.48 -7.05
N TYR A 897 18.31 -17.76 -8.17
CA TYR A 897 19.54 -17.12 -8.58
C TYR A 897 19.42 -15.60 -8.74
N THR A 898 20.53 -14.92 -8.51
CA THR A 898 20.76 -13.53 -8.92
C THR A 898 21.74 -13.54 -10.09
N LEU A 899 21.40 -12.86 -11.18
CA LEU A 899 22.29 -12.64 -12.31
C LEU A 899 23.10 -11.36 -12.09
N THR A 900 24.42 -11.45 -12.02
CA THR A 900 25.27 -10.26 -11.79
C THR A 900 25.58 -9.47 -13.06
N SER A 901 25.53 -10.11 -14.21
CA SER A 901 25.77 -9.47 -15.50
C SER A 901 24.69 -9.91 -16.50
N ASN A 902 23.93 -8.96 -17.02
CA ASN A 902 22.89 -9.20 -18.01
C ASN A 902 23.38 -8.98 -19.45
N THR A 903 24.69 -9.08 -19.66
CA THR A 903 25.34 -8.88 -20.97
C THR A 903 26.24 -10.05 -21.32
N ALA A 904 26.32 -10.36 -22.61
CA ALA A 904 27.25 -11.33 -23.19
C ALA A 904 27.70 -10.83 -24.58
N THR A 905 28.63 -11.55 -25.22
CA THR A 905 29.07 -11.24 -26.58
C THR A 905 29.19 -12.53 -27.37
N THR A 906 28.85 -12.49 -28.65
CA THR A 906 29.07 -13.58 -29.60
C THR A 906 29.51 -13.02 -30.95
N THR A 907 29.64 -13.87 -31.97
CA THR A 907 29.99 -13.43 -33.32
C THR A 907 29.09 -14.06 -34.37
N ALA A 908 28.77 -13.32 -35.44
CA ALA A 908 28.09 -13.82 -36.62
C ALA A 908 28.55 -13.09 -37.89
N ASP A 909 28.31 -13.67 -39.05
CA ASP A 909 28.64 -13.07 -40.34
C ASP A 909 27.47 -12.21 -40.87
N ILE A 910 27.81 -11.06 -41.46
CA ILE A 910 26.92 -10.32 -42.35
C ILE A 910 27.44 -10.49 -43.77
N SER A 911 26.78 -11.32 -44.58
CA SER A 911 27.10 -11.50 -46.00
C SER A 911 26.64 -10.28 -46.81
N LYS A 912 27.37 -9.94 -47.88
CA LYS A 912 26.98 -8.85 -48.78
C LYS A 912 25.64 -9.14 -49.47
N ALA A 913 24.85 -8.10 -49.71
CA ALA A 913 23.62 -8.19 -50.50
C ALA A 913 23.92 -8.05 -52.00
N ASP A 914 23.21 -8.77 -52.85
CA ASP A 914 23.39 -8.62 -54.29
C ASP A 914 22.70 -7.36 -54.83
N LEU A 915 23.39 -6.62 -55.68
CA LEU A 915 22.90 -5.39 -56.29
C LEU A 915 23.07 -5.46 -57.81
N ALA A 916 21.97 -5.66 -58.52
CA ALA A 916 21.97 -5.78 -59.96
C ALA A 916 21.95 -4.43 -60.67
N VAL A 917 22.78 -4.30 -61.70
CA VAL A 917 22.75 -3.17 -62.64
C VAL A 917 21.68 -3.42 -63.70
N SER A 918 20.80 -2.45 -63.89
CA SER A 918 19.73 -2.47 -64.91
C SER A 918 19.79 -1.23 -65.81
N GLY A 919 18.91 -1.15 -66.81
CA GLY A 919 18.76 0.04 -67.67
C GLY A 919 19.69 0.10 -68.88
N ILE A 920 20.41 -0.98 -69.19
CA ILE A 920 21.33 -1.09 -70.33
C ILE A 920 20.76 -1.97 -71.45
N SER A 921 20.87 -1.49 -72.68
CA SER A 921 20.50 -2.19 -73.91
C SER A 921 21.63 -2.09 -74.94
N ALA A 922 21.48 -2.74 -76.11
CA ALA A 922 22.44 -2.65 -77.20
C ALA A 922 21.72 -2.47 -78.54
N ALA A 923 22.37 -1.76 -79.46
CA ALA A 923 21.81 -1.52 -80.79
C ALA A 923 22.14 -2.66 -81.77
N ASN A 924 21.23 -2.92 -82.70
CA ASN A 924 21.50 -3.79 -83.85
C ASN A 924 22.58 -3.16 -84.75
N LYS A 925 23.41 -4.00 -85.40
CA LYS A 925 24.45 -3.55 -86.35
C LYS A 925 24.41 -4.38 -87.63
N THR A 926 24.97 -3.85 -88.72
CA THR A 926 25.28 -4.64 -89.92
C THR A 926 26.65 -5.27 -89.78
N TYR A 927 26.85 -6.49 -90.30
CA TYR A 927 28.11 -7.22 -90.24
C TYR A 927 29.29 -6.37 -90.70
N ASP A 928 30.25 -6.18 -89.80
CA ASP A 928 31.44 -5.33 -89.98
C ASP A 928 32.76 -6.05 -89.62
N ALA A 929 32.68 -7.38 -89.45
CA ALA A 929 33.75 -8.25 -88.99
C ALA A 929 34.25 -8.03 -87.53
N SER A 930 33.53 -7.28 -86.68
CA SER A 930 33.88 -7.04 -85.26
C SER A 930 32.81 -7.55 -84.28
N THR A 931 33.25 -8.07 -83.11
CA THR A 931 32.38 -8.44 -81.98
C THR A 931 31.97 -7.26 -81.11
N ALA A 932 32.61 -6.10 -81.25
CA ALA A 932 32.31 -4.93 -80.43
C ALA A 932 30.93 -4.35 -80.77
N THR A 933 30.21 -3.90 -79.74
CA THR A 933 28.94 -3.19 -79.88
C THR A 933 28.86 -2.00 -78.93
N THR A 934 28.10 -0.99 -79.34
CA THR A 934 27.82 0.18 -78.51
C THR A 934 26.62 -0.12 -77.63
N LEU A 935 26.81 -0.02 -76.32
CA LEU A 935 25.74 -0.12 -75.33
C LEU A 935 24.99 1.22 -75.21
N THR A 936 23.67 1.16 -75.03
CA THR A 936 22.77 2.31 -74.87
C THR A 936 21.99 2.22 -73.56
N GLY A 937 21.42 3.34 -73.10
CA GLY A 937 20.71 3.44 -71.82
C GLY A 937 21.57 3.98 -70.67
N THR A 938 21.00 4.05 -69.48
CA THR A 938 21.65 4.58 -68.27
C THR A 938 21.66 3.49 -67.21
N ALA A 939 22.85 3.14 -66.71
CA ALA A 939 22.98 2.15 -65.66
C ALA A 939 22.33 2.66 -64.37
N SER A 940 21.49 1.83 -63.77
CA SER A 940 20.86 2.12 -62.47
C SER A 940 20.91 0.91 -61.55
N ILE A 941 20.90 1.20 -60.24
CA ILE A 941 20.90 0.23 -59.13
C ILE A 941 19.84 0.65 -58.11
N ASN A 942 19.34 -0.31 -57.32
CA ASN A 942 18.37 -0.07 -56.24
C ASN A 942 18.98 -0.47 -54.90
N ALA A 943 19.70 0.45 -54.25
CA ALA A 943 20.28 0.21 -52.93
C ALA A 943 19.18 0.09 -51.85
N LEU A 944 19.45 -0.64 -50.76
CA LEU A 944 18.50 -0.85 -49.67
C LEU A 944 18.36 0.44 -48.83
N GLY A 945 17.11 0.86 -48.60
CA GLY A 945 16.78 1.96 -47.69
C GLY A 945 17.44 3.29 -48.08
N SER A 946 18.20 3.87 -47.14
CA SER A 946 18.91 5.15 -47.29
C SER A 946 20.40 4.97 -47.58
N ASP A 947 20.82 3.77 -47.98
CA ASP A 947 22.22 3.50 -48.31
C ASP A 947 22.73 4.36 -49.46
N VAL A 948 23.96 4.81 -49.33
CA VAL A 948 24.63 5.65 -50.34
C VAL A 948 25.52 4.76 -51.19
N VAL A 949 24.95 4.31 -52.32
CA VAL A 949 25.62 3.49 -53.33
C VAL A 949 25.37 4.08 -54.72
N PHE A 950 26.42 4.19 -55.52
CA PHE A 950 26.40 4.67 -56.90
C PHE A 950 26.98 3.60 -57.82
N VAL A 951 26.40 3.48 -59.02
CA VAL A 951 26.95 2.65 -60.10
C VAL A 951 27.68 3.57 -61.09
N SER A 952 28.91 3.20 -61.45
CA SER A 952 29.74 3.96 -62.39
C SER A 952 30.68 3.03 -63.16
N GLY A 953 31.36 3.55 -64.19
CA GLY A 953 32.30 2.80 -65.02
C GLY A 953 32.06 2.96 -66.52
N THR A 954 33.05 2.61 -67.32
CA THR A 954 32.95 2.60 -68.78
C THR A 954 32.56 1.19 -69.22
N SER A 955 31.31 1.01 -69.64
CA SER A 955 30.82 -0.31 -70.02
C SER A 955 31.36 -0.74 -71.38
N VAL A 956 31.71 -2.02 -71.47
CA VAL A 956 32.10 -2.68 -72.72
C VAL A 956 31.08 -3.77 -73.02
N GLY A 957 30.46 -3.68 -74.18
CA GLY A 957 29.57 -4.71 -74.73
C GLY A 957 30.26 -5.45 -75.87
N ALA A 958 30.25 -6.78 -75.81
CA ALA A 958 30.71 -7.62 -76.90
C ALA A 958 29.69 -8.71 -77.23
N PHE A 959 29.38 -8.85 -78.51
CA PHE A 959 28.67 -10.02 -79.03
C PHE A 959 29.51 -11.28 -78.82
N ALA A 960 28.85 -12.42 -78.61
CA ALA A 960 29.52 -13.71 -78.46
C ALA A 960 30.44 -14.07 -79.65
N ASP A 961 30.08 -13.66 -80.86
CA ASP A 961 30.89 -13.81 -82.07
C ASP A 961 30.53 -12.73 -83.12
N LYS A 962 31.39 -12.53 -84.12
CA LYS A 962 31.24 -11.47 -85.11
C LYS A 962 30.14 -11.72 -86.15
N ASN A 963 29.60 -12.93 -86.26
CA ASN A 963 28.78 -13.39 -87.38
C ASN A 963 27.32 -12.92 -87.29
N ALA A 964 26.69 -12.73 -88.45
CA ALA A 964 25.30 -12.31 -88.56
C ALA A 964 24.34 -13.30 -87.86
N GLY A 965 23.34 -12.77 -87.17
CA GLY A 965 22.36 -13.53 -86.41
C GLY A 965 21.45 -12.63 -85.57
N ASN A 966 20.25 -13.12 -85.28
CA ASN A 966 19.27 -12.42 -84.44
C ASN A 966 19.51 -12.70 -82.96
N ASP A 967 19.12 -11.76 -82.09
CA ASP A 967 19.12 -11.91 -80.62
C ASP A 967 20.44 -12.44 -80.03
N LYS A 968 21.57 -12.03 -80.62
CA LYS A 968 22.88 -12.46 -80.17
C LYS A 968 23.15 -11.90 -78.78
N ALA A 969 23.52 -12.79 -77.87
CA ALA A 969 23.87 -12.43 -76.50
C ALA A 969 25.08 -11.50 -76.47
N ILE A 970 25.00 -10.50 -75.60
CA ILE A 970 26.05 -9.52 -75.35
C ILE A 970 26.51 -9.67 -73.91
N THR A 971 27.80 -9.90 -73.74
CA THR A 971 28.43 -9.86 -72.41
C THR A 971 28.70 -8.41 -72.07
N VAL A 972 28.10 -7.91 -70.99
CA VAL A 972 28.31 -6.55 -70.48
C VAL A 972 29.23 -6.61 -69.26
N THR A 973 30.33 -5.85 -69.30
CA THR A 973 31.27 -5.72 -68.19
C THR A 973 31.67 -4.26 -68.00
N GLY A 974 32.29 -3.94 -66.87
CA GLY A 974 32.91 -2.63 -66.62
C GLY A 974 32.19 -1.72 -65.61
N TYR A 975 31.01 -2.10 -65.10
CA TYR A 975 30.40 -1.37 -63.99
C TYR A 975 31.07 -1.69 -62.66
N THR A 976 31.11 -0.71 -61.77
CA THR A 976 31.64 -0.77 -60.41
C THR A 976 30.71 -0.02 -59.45
N LEU A 977 30.76 -0.37 -58.17
CA LEU A 977 30.03 0.34 -57.11
C LEU A 977 30.96 1.31 -56.37
N SER A 978 30.43 2.48 -56.02
CA SER A 978 31.09 3.48 -55.16
C SER A 978 30.09 4.09 -54.18
N GLY A 979 30.56 4.85 -53.20
CA GLY A 979 29.74 5.33 -52.09
C GLY A 979 30.09 4.66 -50.76
N THR A 980 29.61 5.21 -49.65
CA THR A 980 30.00 4.78 -48.29
C THR A 980 29.49 3.38 -47.95
N ASP A 981 28.38 2.94 -48.53
CA ASP A 981 27.77 1.64 -48.27
C ASP A 981 28.08 0.60 -49.36
N ALA A 982 28.88 0.95 -50.39
CA ALA A 982 29.14 0.09 -51.54
C ALA A 982 29.77 -1.27 -51.19
N ASN A 983 30.60 -1.30 -50.14
CA ASN A 983 31.24 -2.54 -49.69
C ASN A 983 30.25 -3.56 -49.10
N ASN A 984 29.03 -3.16 -48.80
CA ASN A 984 27.96 -4.04 -48.32
C ASN A 984 27.25 -4.82 -49.43
N TYR A 985 27.60 -4.54 -50.70
CA TYR A 985 26.95 -5.15 -51.85
C TYR A 985 27.91 -5.92 -52.76
N ASN A 986 27.39 -6.99 -53.38
CA ASN A 986 27.99 -7.61 -54.56
C ASN A 986 27.38 -6.96 -55.80
N LEU A 987 28.21 -6.52 -56.73
CA LEU A 987 27.72 -5.98 -58.00
C LEU A 987 27.40 -7.12 -58.98
N LEU A 988 26.14 -7.22 -59.40
CA LEU A 988 25.75 -8.08 -60.51
C LEU A 988 25.72 -7.25 -61.80
N GLN A 989 26.59 -7.58 -62.75
CA GLN A 989 26.62 -6.94 -64.06
C GLN A 989 25.32 -7.21 -64.84
N PRO A 990 24.92 -6.33 -65.78
CA PRO A 990 23.70 -6.53 -66.57
C PRO A 990 23.73 -7.87 -67.31
N SER A 991 22.67 -8.66 -67.17
CA SER A 991 22.48 -9.93 -67.87
C SER A 991 21.32 -9.85 -68.87
N GLY A 992 21.34 -10.66 -69.93
CA GLY A 992 20.23 -10.75 -70.88
C GLY A 992 20.19 -9.64 -71.95
N VAL A 993 21.26 -8.84 -72.08
CA VAL A 993 21.38 -7.87 -73.17
C VAL A 993 21.62 -8.63 -74.48
N THR A 994 20.78 -8.38 -75.48
CA THR A 994 20.85 -9.00 -76.81
C THR A 994 20.69 -7.94 -77.90
N ALA A 995 21.25 -8.21 -79.08
CA ALA A 995 21.00 -7.42 -80.29
C ALA A 995 21.25 -8.27 -81.55
N THR A 996 20.85 -7.77 -82.71
CA THR A 996 20.98 -8.44 -84.00
C THR A 996 22.20 -7.93 -84.78
N ILE A 997 23.00 -8.85 -85.34
CA ILE A 997 23.96 -8.54 -86.41
C ILE A 997 23.29 -8.89 -87.75
N ASN A 998 22.89 -7.87 -88.52
CA ASN A 998 22.33 -8.01 -89.85
C ASN A 998 23.41 -8.42 -90.87
N LYS A 999 23.03 -9.15 -91.91
CA LYS A 999 23.93 -9.54 -93.01
C LYS A 999 24.36 -8.32 -93.84
N ALA A 1000 25.58 -8.34 -94.38
CA ALA A 1000 26.10 -7.31 -95.29
C ALA A 1000 25.92 -7.68 -96.78
N ASP A 1001 26.01 -6.71 -97.69
CA ASP A 1001 25.89 -6.97 -99.13
C ASP A 1001 27.22 -7.38 -99.80
N LEU A 1002 27.14 -8.07 -100.94
CA LEU A 1002 28.28 -8.48 -101.77
C LEU A 1002 28.28 -7.73 -103.12
N ALA A 1003 29.45 -7.29 -103.57
CA ALA A 1003 29.65 -6.64 -104.87
C ALA A 1003 30.32 -7.58 -105.88
N LEU A 1004 29.75 -7.75 -107.08
CA LEU A 1004 30.27 -8.65 -108.13
C LEU A 1004 31.14 -7.91 -109.15
N SER A 1005 32.34 -8.39 -109.46
CA SER A 1005 33.18 -7.77 -110.49
C SER A 1005 33.95 -8.77 -111.36
N GLY A 1006 34.21 -8.44 -112.63
CA GLY A 1006 34.88 -9.37 -113.55
C GLY A 1006 35.08 -8.88 -114.97
N SER A 1007 35.69 -9.71 -115.83
CA SER A 1007 35.88 -9.37 -117.25
C SER A 1007 35.97 -10.58 -118.18
N LYS A 1008 35.65 -10.39 -119.47
CA LYS A 1008 35.89 -11.36 -120.54
C LYS A 1008 36.33 -10.70 -121.85
N VAL A 1009 36.96 -11.46 -122.75
CA VAL A 1009 37.23 -11.03 -124.13
C VAL A 1009 36.00 -11.32 -125.00
N TYR A 1010 35.68 -10.43 -125.95
CA TYR A 1010 34.53 -10.55 -126.85
C TYR A 1010 34.47 -11.93 -127.54
N ASP A 1011 33.40 -12.68 -127.26
CA ASP A 1011 33.18 -14.06 -127.71
C ASP A 1011 31.87 -14.22 -128.50
N GLY A 1012 31.15 -13.11 -128.74
CA GLY A 1012 29.84 -13.10 -129.39
C GLY A 1012 28.65 -13.47 -128.49
N SER A 1013 28.87 -13.70 -127.18
CA SER A 1013 27.86 -14.11 -126.20
C SER A 1013 27.58 -13.02 -125.16
N THR A 1014 26.36 -12.94 -124.65
CA THR A 1014 25.96 -12.12 -123.48
C THR A 1014 26.07 -12.86 -122.15
N SER A 1015 26.35 -14.17 -122.17
CA SER A 1015 26.55 -14.95 -120.94
C SER A 1015 27.87 -14.62 -120.25
N VAL A 1016 27.84 -14.58 -118.92
CA VAL A 1016 29.01 -14.35 -118.06
C VAL A 1016 29.23 -15.60 -117.22
N ALA A 1017 30.32 -16.31 -117.46
CA ALA A 1017 30.68 -17.44 -116.62
C ALA A 1017 30.99 -16.96 -115.19
N GLY A 1018 30.51 -17.65 -114.17
CA GLY A 1018 30.84 -17.30 -112.78
C GLY A 1018 32.35 -17.28 -112.53
N SER A 1019 33.11 -18.14 -113.23
CA SER A 1019 34.58 -18.21 -113.11
C SER A 1019 35.31 -16.92 -113.50
N THR A 1020 34.65 -15.99 -114.18
CA THR A 1020 35.22 -14.69 -114.54
C THR A 1020 34.75 -13.56 -113.61
N LEU A 1021 33.97 -13.88 -112.56
CA LEU A 1021 33.46 -12.98 -111.54
C LEU A 1021 34.07 -13.26 -110.17
N THR A 1022 34.24 -12.20 -109.38
CA THR A 1022 34.58 -12.26 -107.94
C THR A 1022 33.55 -11.45 -107.16
N ALA A 1023 32.97 -12.05 -106.12
CA ALA A 1023 32.11 -11.35 -105.17
C ALA A 1023 32.96 -10.82 -104.01
N THR A 1024 32.90 -9.53 -103.71
CA THR A 1024 33.67 -8.89 -102.63
C THR A 1024 32.72 -8.34 -101.58
N GLY A 1025 32.97 -8.68 -100.32
CA GLY A 1025 32.24 -8.24 -99.14
C GLY A 1025 33.06 -7.29 -98.27
N VAL A 1026 32.56 -7.07 -97.05
CA VAL A 1026 33.19 -6.22 -96.03
C VAL A 1026 34.60 -6.70 -95.68
N ALA A 1027 35.50 -5.76 -95.36
CA ALA A 1027 36.90 -6.00 -95.00
C ALA A 1027 37.74 -6.77 -96.06
N GLY A 1028 37.34 -6.69 -97.34
CA GLY A 1028 38.06 -7.35 -98.43
C GLY A 1028 37.83 -8.86 -98.51
N GLU A 1029 36.86 -9.40 -97.77
CA GLU A 1029 36.43 -10.80 -97.89
C GLU A 1029 35.93 -11.04 -99.33
N THR A 1030 36.43 -12.07 -100.00
CA THR A 1030 36.11 -12.39 -101.40
C THR A 1030 35.59 -13.82 -101.53
N PHE A 1031 34.66 -14.02 -102.45
CA PHE A 1031 34.03 -15.29 -102.73
C PHE A 1031 34.12 -15.58 -104.22
N ALA A 1032 34.43 -16.84 -104.55
CA ALA A 1032 34.33 -17.31 -105.92
C ALA A 1032 32.87 -17.23 -106.38
N VAL A 1033 32.65 -16.99 -107.66
CA VAL A 1033 31.32 -17.06 -108.28
C VAL A 1033 31.33 -18.26 -109.22
N ALA A 1034 30.29 -19.07 -109.19
CA ALA A 1034 30.20 -20.31 -109.95
C ALA A 1034 28.98 -20.31 -110.87
N GLY A 1035 28.98 -21.17 -111.88
CA GLY A 1035 27.90 -21.32 -112.86
C GLY A 1035 28.32 -20.91 -114.27
N SER A 1036 27.68 -21.47 -115.28
CA SER A 1036 28.01 -21.19 -116.69
C SER A 1036 27.54 -19.81 -117.17
N GLY A 1037 26.72 -19.14 -116.37
CA GLY A 1037 26.01 -17.93 -116.78
C GLY A 1037 24.88 -18.22 -117.77
N ASP A 1038 24.03 -17.23 -117.93
CA ASP A 1038 22.89 -17.19 -118.85
C ASP A 1038 23.00 -16.01 -119.82
N ALA A 1039 22.38 -16.11 -120.99
CA ALA A 1039 22.38 -15.05 -122.00
C ALA A 1039 21.77 -13.72 -121.50
N SER A 1040 21.06 -13.71 -120.36
CA SER A 1040 20.55 -12.49 -119.71
C SER A 1040 21.57 -11.75 -118.82
N ASN A 1041 22.78 -12.30 -118.59
CA ASN A 1041 23.72 -11.67 -117.63
C ASN A 1041 24.25 -10.30 -118.08
N LEU A 1042 24.45 -10.09 -119.39
CA LEU A 1042 24.81 -8.80 -119.96
C LEU A 1042 23.73 -8.30 -120.91
N ALA A 1043 23.43 -7.00 -120.86
CA ALA A 1043 22.48 -6.38 -121.77
C ALA A 1043 22.97 -6.32 -123.23
N SER A 1044 24.29 -6.37 -123.44
CA SER A 1044 24.92 -6.36 -124.77
C SER A 1044 26.14 -7.26 -124.81
N LYS A 1045 26.32 -7.96 -125.94
CA LYS A 1045 27.53 -8.76 -126.20
C LYS A 1045 28.72 -7.89 -126.60
N ASN A 1046 28.49 -6.65 -127.00
CA ASN A 1046 29.51 -5.75 -127.53
C ASN A 1046 30.53 -5.33 -126.46
N VAL A 1047 31.69 -4.84 -126.91
CA VAL A 1047 32.76 -4.34 -126.03
C VAL A 1047 32.20 -3.25 -125.10
N GLN A 1048 32.39 -3.41 -123.80
CA GLN A 1048 31.87 -2.52 -122.75
C GLN A 1048 32.81 -2.54 -121.54
N SER A 1049 32.86 -1.45 -120.78
CA SER A 1049 33.72 -1.34 -119.60
C SER A 1049 32.88 -1.07 -118.35
N GLY A 1050 33.06 -1.91 -117.33
CA GLY A 1050 32.46 -1.74 -116.01
C GLY A 1050 30.92 -1.77 -115.97
N ALA A 1051 30.28 -2.39 -116.96
CA ALA A 1051 28.82 -2.46 -117.05
C ALA A 1051 28.25 -3.34 -115.93
N ALA A 1052 27.14 -2.93 -115.32
CA ALA A 1052 26.45 -3.79 -114.38
C ALA A 1052 25.92 -5.05 -115.08
N LEU A 1053 25.94 -6.17 -114.37
CA LEU A 1053 25.22 -7.36 -114.79
C LEU A 1053 23.73 -7.03 -114.83
N ALA A 1054 23.06 -7.34 -115.93
CA ALA A 1054 21.62 -7.14 -116.07
C ALA A 1054 20.82 -8.22 -115.31
N SER A 1055 21.43 -9.38 -115.12
CA SER A 1055 20.89 -10.50 -114.36
C SER A 1055 22.03 -11.33 -113.79
N ILE A 1056 21.77 -12.03 -112.69
CA ILE A 1056 22.67 -13.05 -112.13
C ILE A 1056 22.13 -14.47 -112.33
N THR A 1057 21.11 -14.64 -113.17
CA THR A 1057 20.59 -15.97 -113.51
C THR A 1057 21.71 -16.86 -114.02
N GLY A 1058 21.78 -18.10 -113.53
CA GLY A 1058 22.85 -19.04 -113.87
C GLY A 1058 24.16 -18.82 -113.11
N LEU A 1059 24.20 -17.88 -112.16
CA LEU A 1059 25.34 -17.62 -111.26
C LEU A 1059 24.97 -17.99 -109.81
N SER A 1060 25.97 -18.47 -109.05
CA SER A 1060 25.84 -18.82 -107.64
C SER A 1060 27.08 -18.41 -106.87
N LEU A 1061 26.92 -18.10 -105.58
CA LEU A 1061 28.05 -17.77 -104.71
C LEU A 1061 28.77 -19.05 -104.28
N GLY A 1062 30.07 -19.11 -104.50
CA GLY A 1062 30.94 -20.19 -104.05
C GLY A 1062 31.59 -19.90 -102.69
N SER A 1063 32.55 -20.75 -102.33
CA SER A 1063 33.34 -20.59 -101.09
C SER A 1063 34.23 -19.35 -101.14
N SER A 1064 34.46 -18.75 -99.97
CA SER A 1064 35.48 -17.72 -99.80
C SER A 1064 36.88 -18.31 -99.78
N SER A 1065 37.83 -17.64 -100.42
CA SER A 1065 39.25 -18.00 -100.40
C SER A 1065 40.07 -17.24 -99.36
N ASN A 1066 39.50 -16.23 -98.69
CA ASN A 1066 40.22 -15.38 -97.74
C ASN A 1066 39.46 -15.14 -96.41
N GLY A 1067 38.59 -16.09 -96.03
CA GLY A 1067 38.06 -16.19 -94.67
C GLY A 1067 36.65 -15.64 -94.45
N GLY A 1068 35.93 -15.23 -95.51
CA GLY A 1068 34.55 -14.79 -95.39
C GLY A 1068 33.56 -15.95 -95.26
N LEU A 1069 32.60 -15.83 -94.32
CA LEU A 1069 31.49 -16.77 -94.20
C LEU A 1069 30.30 -16.26 -95.02
N ALA A 1070 29.83 -17.05 -95.97
CA ALA A 1070 28.69 -16.67 -96.83
C ALA A 1070 27.42 -16.37 -96.03
N SER A 1071 27.24 -16.96 -94.85
CA SER A 1071 26.11 -16.70 -93.95
C SER A 1071 26.07 -15.26 -93.41
N ASN A 1072 27.19 -14.54 -93.42
CA ASN A 1072 27.27 -13.15 -92.98
C ASN A 1072 26.85 -12.15 -94.06
N TYR A 1073 26.60 -12.64 -95.27
CA TYR A 1073 26.28 -11.82 -96.42
C TYR A 1073 24.91 -12.16 -97.00
N ASN A 1074 24.26 -11.15 -97.56
CA ASN A 1074 23.11 -11.32 -98.43
C ASN A 1074 23.56 -12.01 -99.73
N ALA A 1075 22.61 -12.67 -100.42
CA ALA A 1075 22.92 -13.30 -101.70
C ALA A 1075 23.46 -12.27 -102.71
N PRO A 1076 24.37 -12.64 -103.63
CA PRO A 1076 24.86 -11.71 -104.65
C PRO A 1076 23.70 -11.14 -105.44
N GLY A 1077 23.82 -9.87 -105.84
CA GLY A 1077 22.81 -9.18 -106.65
C GLY A 1077 23.44 -8.43 -107.82
N VAL A 1078 22.58 -7.93 -108.71
CA VAL A 1078 23.02 -7.08 -109.82
C VAL A 1078 23.47 -5.68 -109.35
N ALA A 1079 22.97 -5.24 -108.20
CA ALA A 1079 23.29 -3.94 -107.61
C ALA A 1079 24.76 -3.86 -107.22
N GLY A 1080 25.47 -2.84 -107.72
CA GLY A 1080 26.90 -2.66 -107.49
C GLY A 1080 27.80 -3.62 -108.27
N SER A 1081 27.25 -4.41 -109.20
CA SER A 1081 28.07 -5.26 -110.07
C SER A 1081 28.79 -4.47 -111.16
N SER A 1082 29.98 -4.89 -111.57
CA SER A 1082 30.78 -4.22 -112.58
C SER A 1082 31.56 -5.21 -113.45
N TYR A 1083 31.22 -5.28 -114.73
CA TYR A 1083 31.71 -6.30 -115.64
C TYR A 1083 32.16 -5.72 -116.98
N THR A 1084 33.34 -6.14 -117.44
CA THR A 1084 34.00 -5.58 -118.64
C THR A 1084 34.10 -6.63 -119.76
N VAL A 1085 33.68 -6.28 -120.98
CA VAL A 1085 33.93 -7.07 -122.20
C VAL A 1085 34.95 -6.34 -123.08
N THR A 1086 36.12 -6.92 -123.33
CA THR A 1086 37.20 -6.30 -124.12
C THR A 1086 37.22 -6.78 -125.57
N ALA A 1087 37.73 -5.98 -126.52
CA ALA A 1087 37.73 -6.32 -127.95
C ALA A 1087 38.59 -7.55 -128.30
N LYS A 1088 38.18 -8.33 -129.31
CA LYS A 1088 38.95 -9.46 -129.88
C LYS A 1088 39.65 -9.01 -131.18
N GLY A 1089 40.96 -9.24 -131.31
CA GLY A 1089 41.75 -8.81 -132.49
C GLY A 1089 41.37 -9.54 -133.78
N LEU A 1090 41.38 -8.83 -134.92
CA LEU A 1090 41.09 -9.34 -136.27
C LEU A 1090 42.37 -9.40 -137.13
N THR A 1091 42.49 -10.42 -137.99
CA THR A 1091 43.58 -10.58 -138.99
C THR A 1091 42.96 -10.70 -140.39
N LEU A 1092 43.41 -9.93 -141.37
CA LEU A 1092 42.87 -9.92 -142.75
C LEU A 1092 43.78 -10.70 -143.72
N THR A 1093 43.23 -11.68 -144.43
CA THR A 1093 43.93 -12.49 -145.46
C THR A 1093 43.08 -12.61 -146.73
N GLY A 1094 43.63 -12.26 -147.91
CA GLY A 1094 43.00 -12.52 -149.22
C GLY A 1094 42.71 -11.34 -150.18
N ILE A 1095 43.39 -10.19 -150.08
CA ILE A 1095 43.28 -9.11 -151.08
C ILE A 1095 44.16 -9.43 -152.30
N SER A 1096 43.56 -9.49 -153.50
CA SER A 1096 44.27 -9.67 -154.78
C SER A 1096 43.99 -8.51 -155.74
N ALA A 1097 44.96 -8.21 -156.63
CA ALA A 1097 44.77 -7.32 -157.77
C ALA A 1097 44.08 -8.07 -158.93
N VAL A 1098 43.27 -7.38 -159.73
CA VAL A 1098 42.47 -7.94 -160.85
C VAL A 1098 43.25 -7.88 -162.19
N ASP A 1099 43.26 -8.96 -162.98
CA ASP A 1099 44.00 -9.10 -164.27
C ASP A 1099 43.40 -8.31 -165.49
N LYS A 1100 44.27 -7.93 -166.49
CA LYS A 1100 44.06 -7.11 -167.74
C LYS A 1100 45.00 -7.53 -168.96
N ILE A 1101 44.74 -7.11 -170.23
CA ILE A 1101 45.48 -7.38 -171.54
C ILE A 1101 46.27 -6.12 -172.14
N TYR A 1102 47.28 -6.21 -173.08
CA TYR A 1102 48.12 -5.09 -173.71
C TYR A 1102 47.36 -4.10 -174.64
N ASP A 1103 47.28 -2.82 -174.25
CA ASP A 1103 47.60 -1.64 -175.10
C ASP A 1103 48.67 -0.71 -174.45
N ALA A 1104 49.51 -1.28 -173.55
CA ALA A 1104 50.84 -0.81 -173.11
C ALA A 1104 51.03 0.13 -171.88
N THR A 1105 50.08 0.24 -170.93
CA THR A 1105 50.23 1.07 -169.69
C THR A 1105 49.79 0.39 -168.38
N THR A 1106 50.03 1.02 -167.21
CA THR A 1106 50.42 0.37 -165.94
C THR A 1106 49.63 0.71 -164.63
N THR A 1107 48.33 0.45 -164.45
CA THR A 1107 47.66 0.55 -163.10
C THR A 1107 46.53 -0.47 -162.89
N ALA A 1108 46.32 -1.02 -161.66
CA ALA A 1108 45.28 -2.03 -161.33
C ALA A 1108 44.50 -1.76 -160.02
N ALA A 1109 43.23 -2.20 -159.98
CA ALA A 1109 42.32 -2.09 -158.84
C ALA A 1109 42.37 -3.35 -157.94
N LEU A 1110 42.23 -3.15 -156.64
CA LEU A 1110 42.19 -4.22 -155.63
C LEU A 1110 40.74 -4.59 -155.30
N ASN A 1111 40.44 -5.88 -155.18
CA ASN A 1111 39.12 -6.36 -154.77
C ASN A 1111 38.94 -6.22 -153.24
N THR A 1112 37.90 -5.51 -152.81
CA THR A 1112 37.60 -5.21 -151.39
C THR A 1112 36.28 -5.84 -150.90
N ALA A 1113 35.87 -6.99 -151.44
CA ALA A 1113 34.56 -7.59 -151.13
C ALA A 1113 34.50 -8.52 -149.89
N ASN A 1114 35.55 -8.62 -149.05
CA ASN A 1114 35.55 -9.50 -147.86
C ASN A 1114 35.82 -8.75 -146.56
#